data_AF-A0A512U726-F1
#
_entry.id   AF-A0A512U726-F1
#
_cell.length_a   1.000
_cell.length_b   1.000
_cell.length_c   1.000
_cell.angle_alpha   90.00
_cell.angle_beta   90.00
_cell.angle_gamma   90.00
#
_symmetry.space_group_name_H-M   'P 1'
#
loop_
_entity.id
_entity.type
_entity.pdbx_description
1 polymer ?
#
loop_
_entity_poly.entity_id
_entity_poly.type
_entity_poly.pdbx_seq_one_letter_code
_entity_poly.pdbx_strand_id
1 'polypeptide(L)'
;MSPANILRTNVTLGRLSPDSILKLKNTSIYNSGTLPWKAIHLRERQTSHISKPWQAIRHFQISSESRDRYSQRYPHNSYHNSERDKYDPNWMWIRNKKSSFHIGIGIGILSVYSLQSPFFNDVYPVDTSIHMLKPLENSDTFESGLYGASRKEEQELYDRYRKSKVSKGPLVIQLFYRLKFAITDYVLDPFKTIARFLELSALFVPLLLLAPICWMGPKDKTTTDRTRSGAKIWFQYLRWTAEAAGATFIKLGQWAASRTDIFPKLLCDELGQLHSNAKPHALSQTKKILAKSFGMPFDDIFDEFDEKPVGVGAIAQVYLAKLSEKAISRAKAEDGGSEQLDFVASGTNKGSFWEGMVVTEQQGNQISSHQQVAIKVLHPNVEIKINRDLRIMKFFANLIDLIPTMEWLSLPDEVEQFSILMRLQLDLRIEALNLAKFRHNFRNRLDIHFPKPFLTFSTRDVLVEEYIKAVPMEKMLSLKGNFGKNLSKEVSDKGLDSFLQMLILDNFVHADLHPGNMLVRFYKNEMYKHEREYKIVKSSNENETNRITEELLALGNDSDAWCEKLESLYENGYHAEICFLDVGLITELNHDDRINFIDLFKALSEFDGYKAGELMVERSRTPETVINKEIFALKVEKLVDRMKERTFTLGNISIGDLLDQVLSMVRSHHVRMEGDFITVIVAILLLEGIGRQLDPQLDLFARFVYAILLGFPTEQNLSLF
;
A
#
# COMPACT_ATOMS: atom_id res chain seq x y z
N MET A 1 -10.45 -33.49 -9.10
CA MET A 1 -9.50 -34.43 -9.75
C MET A 1 -8.11 -34.14 -9.22
N SER A 2 -7.32 -35.17 -8.87
CA SER A 2 -5.96 -34.99 -8.30
C SER A 2 -5.03 -34.22 -9.27
N PRO A 3 -4.18 -33.30 -8.78
CA PRO A 3 -3.20 -32.57 -9.60
C PRO A 3 -2.18 -33.46 -10.34
N ALA A 4 -2.06 -34.73 -9.95
CA ALA A 4 -1.12 -35.68 -10.56
C ALA A 4 -1.54 -36.18 -11.97
N ASN A 5 -2.79 -35.96 -12.40
CA ASN A 5 -3.28 -36.47 -13.70
C ASN A 5 -3.20 -35.47 -14.86
N ILE A 6 -2.89 -34.20 -14.61
CA ILE A 6 -2.74 -33.19 -15.67
C ILE A 6 -1.38 -33.30 -16.37
N LEU A 7 -0.36 -33.88 -15.72
CA LEU A 7 0.97 -34.09 -16.30
C LEU A 7 1.18 -35.49 -16.90
N ARG A 8 0.15 -36.36 -16.96
CA ARG A 8 0.27 -37.73 -17.50
C ARG A 8 -0.78 -38.18 -18.51
N THR A 9 -1.70 -37.31 -18.92
CA THR A 9 -2.61 -37.64 -20.02
C THR A 9 -2.03 -37.18 -21.35
N ASN A 10 -1.29 -38.09 -21.99
CA ASN A 10 -1.20 -38.13 -23.45
C ASN A 10 -2.61 -38.29 -24.02
N VAL A 11 -3.33 -37.19 -24.19
CA VAL A 11 -4.53 -37.16 -25.03
C VAL A 11 -4.05 -37.20 -26.47
N THR A 12 -4.40 -38.29 -27.13
CA THR A 12 -4.15 -38.59 -28.52
C THR A 12 -4.81 -37.50 -29.38
N LEU A 13 -4.03 -36.50 -29.81
CA LEU A 13 -4.47 -35.52 -30.79
C LEU A 13 -4.67 -36.23 -32.14
N GLY A 14 -5.93 -36.45 -32.48
CA GLY A 14 -6.35 -36.76 -33.84
C GLY A 14 -5.83 -35.68 -34.80
N ARG A 15 -5.30 -36.13 -35.93
CA ARG A 15 -4.71 -35.31 -37.01
C ARG A 15 -5.59 -34.10 -37.36
N LEU A 16 -5.14 -32.91 -36.99
CA LEU A 16 -5.56 -31.65 -37.61
C LEU A 16 -4.56 -31.29 -38.71
N SER A 17 -5.06 -30.89 -39.87
CA SER A 17 -4.26 -30.63 -41.07
C SER A 17 -3.39 -29.37 -40.91
N PRO A 18 -2.23 -29.31 -41.62
CA PRO A 18 -1.26 -28.22 -41.50
C PRO A 18 -1.81 -26.81 -41.75
N ASP A 19 -2.93 -26.68 -42.46
CA ASP A 19 -3.54 -25.37 -42.80
C ASP A 19 -4.25 -24.69 -41.63
N SER A 20 -4.58 -25.44 -40.55
CA SER A 20 -5.24 -24.87 -39.36
C SER A 20 -4.25 -24.13 -38.44
N ILE A 21 -2.96 -24.47 -38.52
CA ILE A 21 -1.89 -23.88 -37.69
C ILE A 21 -1.43 -22.52 -38.26
N LEU A 22 -1.67 -22.25 -39.55
CA LEU A 22 -1.30 -20.97 -40.17
C LEU A 22 -2.29 -19.83 -39.91
N LYS A 23 -3.55 -20.12 -39.54
CA LYS A 23 -4.55 -19.07 -39.25
C LYS A 23 -4.47 -18.51 -37.83
N LEU A 24 -3.87 -19.23 -36.88
CA LEU A 24 -3.69 -18.77 -35.48
C LEU A 24 -2.45 -17.88 -35.27
N LYS A 25 -1.57 -17.75 -36.28
CA LYS A 25 -0.35 -16.93 -36.18
C LYS A 25 -0.50 -15.47 -36.65
N ASN A 26 -1.64 -15.08 -37.23
CA ASN A 26 -1.78 -13.80 -37.94
C ASN A 26 -2.78 -12.79 -37.34
N THR A 27 -3.23 -12.96 -36.11
CA THR A 27 -3.98 -11.92 -35.38
C THR A 27 -3.24 -11.54 -34.10
N SER A 28 -2.15 -10.79 -34.29
CA SER A 28 -1.43 -10.05 -33.26
C SER A 28 -1.55 -8.58 -33.63
N ILE A 29 -2.46 -7.85 -32.99
CA ILE A 29 -2.44 -6.40 -32.94
C ILE A 29 -2.19 -6.01 -31.48
N TYR A 30 -0.91 -5.95 -31.12
CA TYR A 30 -0.42 -5.12 -30.02
C TYR A 30 0.85 -4.44 -30.54
N ASN A 31 0.71 -3.15 -30.84
CA ASN A 31 1.79 -2.29 -31.30
C ASN A 31 1.98 -1.18 -30.25
N SER A 32 2.95 -1.36 -29.35
CA SER A 32 3.83 -0.31 -28.78
C SER A 32 4.69 -0.94 -27.69
N GLY A 33 6.02 -0.90 -27.88
CA GLY A 33 7.06 -1.68 -27.16
C GLY A 33 7.33 -1.27 -25.71
N THR A 34 8.28 -1.87 -24.97
CA THR A 34 9.45 -2.71 -25.32
C THR A 34 9.90 -3.50 -24.08
N LEU A 35 10.15 -4.81 -24.19
CA LEU A 35 11.37 -5.56 -23.76
C LEU A 35 11.24 -7.05 -24.19
N PRO A 36 12.33 -7.76 -24.54
CA PRO A 36 12.28 -8.90 -25.45
C PRO A 36 12.24 -10.25 -24.74
N TRP A 37 11.11 -10.95 -24.78
CA TRP A 37 11.06 -12.38 -24.46
C TRP A 37 10.96 -13.18 -25.76
N LYS A 38 12.11 -13.58 -26.32
CA LYS A 38 12.18 -14.69 -27.29
C LYS A 38 13.51 -15.45 -27.20
N ALA A 39 13.35 -16.76 -27.12
CA ALA A 39 14.28 -17.85 -27.47
C ALA A 39 15.30 -18.32 -26.42
N ILE A 40 14.89 -19.33 -25.63
CA ILE A 40 15.81 -20.39 -25.20
C ILE A 40 15.41 -21.67 -25.94
N HIS A 41 16.25 -22.08 -26.89
CA HIS A 41 16.17 -23.37 -27.56
C HIS A 41 16.54 -24.49 -26.57
N LEU A 42 15.57 -25.36 -26.25
CA LEU A 42 15.84 -26.67 -25.68
C LEU A 42 16.48 -27.55 -26.76
N ARG A 43 17.76 -27.88 -26.59
CA ARG A 43 18.41 -29.01 -27.29
C ARG A 43 18.26 -30.24 -26.41
N GLU A 44 17.43 -31.17 -26.85
CA GLU A 44 17.38 -32.54 -26.33
C GLU A 44 18.75 -33.22 -26.51
N ARG A 45 19.27 -33.83 -25.45
CA ARG A 45 20.22 -34.94 -25.55
C ARG A 45 19.78 -36.05 -24.61
N GLN A 46 19.32 -37.14 -25.21
CA GLN A 46 19.13 -38.43 -24.57
C GLN A 46 20.48 -39.10 -24.24
N THR A 47 20.52 -39.67 -23.03
CA THR A 47 21.14 -40.94 -22.60
C THR A 47 22.61 -41.24 -22.92
N SER A 48 23.43 -41.52 -21.90
CA SER A 48 23.72 -42.91 -21.44
C SER A 48 24.92 -42.99 -20.47
N HIS A 49 24.69 -43.57 -19.28
CA HIS A 49 25.48 -44.58 -18.55
C HIS A 49 27.01 -44.46 -18.27
N ILE A 50 27.34 -44.77 -17.00
CA ILE A 50 28.51 -45.55 -16.47
C ILE A 50 29.55 -44.82 -15.57
N SER A 51 29.56 -45.26 -14.30
CA SER A 51 30.64 -45.46 -13.29
C SER A 51 31.66 -44.36 -12.90
N LYS A 52 31.71 -44.08 -11.59
CA LYS A 52 32.92 -43.71 -10.79
C LYS A 52 33.97 -44.85 -10.86
N PRO A 53 35.31 -44.68 -10.65
CA PRO A 53 35.91 -44.03 -9.46
C PRO A 53 37.29 -43.31 -9.58
N TRP A 54 37.59 -42.49 -8.56
CA TRP A 54 38.87 -42.22 -7.84
C TRP A 54 40.25 -42.10 -8.55
N GLN A 55 41.01 -41.06 -8.12
CA GLN A 55 42.45 -41.01 -7.71
C GLN A 55 43.41 -39.98 -8.37
N ALA A 56 44.16 -39.32 -7.47
CA ALA A 56 45.57 -38.84 -7.51
C ALA A 56 45.93 -37.61 -8.39
N ILE A 57 46.31 -36.45 -7.83
CA ILE A 57 47.58 -36.05 -7.13
C ILE A 57 48.77 -35.78 -8.08
N ARG A 58 49.12 -34.48 -8.24
CA ARG A 58 50.46 -33.81 -8.19
C ARG A 58 50.47 -32.53 -9.04
N HIS A 59 50.59 -31.36 -8.42
CA HIS A 59 51.83 -30.58 -8.26
C HIS A 59 52.49 -30.14 -9.58
N PHE A 60 52.50 -28.84 -9.85
CA PHE A 60 53.74 -28.07 -10.02
C PHE A 60 53.52 -26.56 -9.84
N GLN A 61 54.47 -25.94 -9.13
CA GLN A 61 54.55 -24.57 -8.65
C GLN A 61 55.38 -23.68 -9.60
N ILE A 62 55.04 -22.39 -9.62
CA ILE A 62 55.91 -21.18 -9.61
C ILE A 62 56.86 -20.90 -10.82
N SER A 63 56.65 -19.75 -11.48
CA SER A 63 57.51 -18.53 -11.42
C SER A 63 57.15 -17.59 -12.59
N SER A 64 56.54 -16.42 -12.33
CA SER A 64 57.18 -15.09 -12.37
C SER A 64 58.06 -14.81 -13.60
N GLU A 65 57.63 -13.90 -14.48
CA GLU A 65 58.37 -12.67 -14.78
C GLU A 65 57.61 -11.72 -15.71
N SER A 66 57.95 -10.45 -15.52
CA SER A 66 57.31 -9.20 -15.91
C SER A 66 57.86 -8.58 -17.20
N ARG A 67 57.04 -7.81 -17.95
CA ARG A 67 57.21 -6.35 -18.27
C ARG A 67 56.65 -5.91 -19.63
N ASP A 68 55.87 -4.84 -19.54
CA ASP A 68 55.88 -3.57 -20.29
C ASP A 68 55.50 -3.42 -21.79
N ARG A 69 54.45 -2.58 -21.94
CA ARG A 69 54.32 -1.35 -22.77
C ARG A 69 53.63 -1.37 -24.14
N TYR A 70 52.78 -0.32 -24.29
CA TYR A 70 52.35 0.53 -25.44
C TYR A 70 50.80 0.62 -25.48
N SER A 71 50.11 1.66 -24.99
CA SER A 71 50.01 3.12 -25.29
C SER A 71 49.22 3.51 -26.55
N GLN A 72 48.26 4.44 -26.34
CA GLN A 72 47.63 5.43 -27.24
C GLN A 72 46.43 5.04 -28.13
N ARG A 73 45.26 5.68 -27.91
CA ARG A 73 44.83 6.94 -28.58
C ARG A 73 43.42 7.39 -28.13
N TYR A 74 43.30 8.68 -27.79
CA TYR A 74 42.05 9.48 -27.75
C TYR A 74 41.98 10.35 -29.02
N PRO A 75 40.81 10.92 -29.37
CA PRO A 75 40.76 12.18 -30.09
C PRO A 75 40.12 13.31 -29.27
N HIS A 76 40.77 14.47 -29.34
CA HIS A 76 40.28 15.79 -28.97
C HIS A 76 39.22 16.30 -29.96
N ASN A 77 38.28 17.12 -29.50
CA ASN A 77 37.99 18.38 -30.20
C ASN A 77 37.56 19.47 -29.20
N SER A 78 38.06 20.67 -29.45
CA SER A 78 38.05 21.85 -28.58
C SER A 78 37.47 23.04 -29.34
N TYR A 79 36.67 23.89 -28.69
CA TYR A 79 36.53 25.30 -29.06
C TYR A 79 36.42 26.19 -27.80
N HIS A 80 37.18 27.30 -27.85
CA HIS A 80 37.46 28.32 -26.84
C HIS A 80 36.48 29.51 -26.89
N ASN A 81 36.22 30.18 -25.75
CA ASN A 81 36.64 31.58 -25.38
C ASN A 81 35.84 32.08 -24.15
N SER A 82 36.49 32.38 -23.00
CA SER A 82 37.00 33.68 -22.46
C SER A 82 35.87 34.54 -21.81
N GLU A 83 35.94 35.11 -20.58
CA GLU A 83 36.95 35.92 -19.84
C GLU A 83 36.67 35.86 -18.29
N ARG A 84 37.65 35.71 -17.37
CA ARG A 84 38.35 36.70 -16.44
C ARG A 84 37.41 37.55 -15.53
N ASP A 85 37.61 37.76 -14.21
CA ASP A 85 38.77 38.20 -13.38
C ASP A 85 38.67 37.67 -11.90
N LYS A 86 39.71 37.13 -11.23
CA LYS A 86 40.80 37.73 -10.39
C LYS A 86 40.40 38.52 -9.11
N TYR A 87 40.68 37.99 -7.91
CA TYR A 87 41.74 38.42 -6.96
C TYR A 87 41.68 37.66 -5.61
N ASP A 88 42.84 37.46 -4.98
CA ASP A 88 43.20 36.65 -3.80
C ASP A 88 43.98 37.56 -2.77
N PRO A 89 44.64 37.05 -1.70
CA PRO A 89 44.23 36.65 -0.33
C PRO A 89 44.77 37.59 0.77
N ASN A 90 44.52 37.27 2.07
CA ASN A 90 45.55 36.97 3.12
C ASN A 90 45.17 37.35 4.58
N TRP A 91 45.24 36.39 5.53
CA TRP A 91 46.11 36.37 6.74
C TRP A 91 45.73 35.31 7.80
N MET A 92 46.72 35.01 8.66
CA MET A 92 47.11 33.72 9.24
C MET A 92 47.43 33.86 10.76
N TRP A 93 47.59 32.72 11.47
CA TRP A 93 48.16 32.45 12.83
C TRP A 93 47.14 32.15 13.97
N ILE A 94 47.02 30.94 14.54
CA ILE A 94 47.89 30.06 15.40
C ILE A 94 48.06 30.58 16.85
N ARG A 95 47.59 29.85 17.90
CA ARG A 95 48.40 28.99 18.82
C ARG A 95 47.62 28.40 20.04
N ASN A 96 48.03 27.17 20.38
CA ASN A 96 47.74 26.26 21.51
C ASN A 96 47.83 26.80 22.96
N LYS A 97 47.07 26.21 23.91
CA LYS A 97 47.59 25.31 24.98
C LYS A 97 46.52 24.67 25.91
N LYS A 98 46.93 23.57 26.55
CA LYS A 98 46.23 22.50 27.29
C LYS A 98 45.71 22.84 28.72
N SER A 99 44.66 22.09 29.11
CA SER A 99 44.40 21.40 30.40
C SER A 99 44.08 22.19 31.68
N SER A 100 42.85 22.02 32.22
CA SER A 100 42.54 21.23 33.44
C SER A 100 41.18 21.61 34.05
N PHE A 101 40.48 20.56 34.49
CA PHE A 101 39.18 20.44 35.17
C PHE A 101 38.82 21.49 36.25
N HIS A 102 37.56 21.96 36.29
CA HIS A 102 36.62 21.83 37.43
C HIS A 102 35.20 22.37 37.09
N ILE A 103 34.23 21.83 37.82
CA ILE A 103 32.77 21.76 37.60
C ILE A 103 32.05 23.10 37.86
N GLY A 104 31.07 23.44 37.01
CA GLY A 104 30.14 24.55 37.25
C GLY A 104 28.97 24.55 36.25
N ILE A 105 27.76 24.38 36.78
CA ILE A 105 26.45 24.30 36.10
C ILE A 105 26.20 25.51 35.19
N GLY A 106 25.72 25.27 33.95
CA GLY A 106 25.23 26.36 33.11
C GLY A 106 24.86 25.92 31.69
N ILE A 107 23.56 25.76 31.47
CA ILE A 107 22.82 25.71 30.20
C ILE A 107 23.59 26.33 29.02
N GLY A 108 23.83 25.55 27.96
CA GLY A 108 24.18 26.11 26.65
C GLY A 108 24.98 25.17 25.75
N ILE A 109 24.55 25.10 24.49
CA ILE A 109 25.21 24.42 23.35
C ILE A 109 24.82 22.94 23.20
N LEU A 110 23.51 22.70 23.05
CA LEU A 110 23.03 21.72 22.08
C LEU A 110 23.10 22.39 20.70
N SER A 111 24.13 22.03 19.93
CA SER A 111 24.07 21.84 18.48
C SER A 111 23.15 22.79 17.69
N VAL A 112 23.62 24.02 17.46
CA VAL A 112 23.08 24.97 16.46
C VAL A 112 23.14 24.42 15.01
N TYR A 113 23.77 23.26 14.78
CA TYR A 113 23.89 22.64 13.46
C TYR A 113 22.68 21.77 13.02
N SER A 114 21.65 21.57 13.86
CA SER A 114 20.44 20.80 13.49
C SER A 114 19.23 21.67 13.09
N LEU A 115 19.35 23.00 13.19
CA LEU A 115 18.25 23.96 13.00
C LEU A 115 17.93 24.35 11.54
N GLN A 116 18.47 23.63 10.55
CA GLN A 116 18.15 23.84 9.13
C GLN A 116 16.98 22.99 8.61
N SER A 117 16.28 22.26 9.47
CA SER A 117 14.98 21.70 9.10
C SER A 117 13.91 22.79 9.22
N PRO A 118 13.11 23.07 8.16
CA PRO A 118 12.00 23.99 8.29
C PRO A 118 11.04 23.44 9.36
N PHE A 119 10.86 24.18 10.45
CA PHE A 119 9.80 23.93 11.41
C PHE A 119 8.47 24.14 10.68
N PHE A 120 7.89 23.07 10.13
CA PHE A 120 6.61 23.07 9.41
C PHE A 120 5.49 23.48 10.37
N ASN A 121 5.19 24.77 10.49
CA ASN A 121 4.23 25.23 11.47
C ASN A 121 2.79 24.99 10.98
N ASP A 122 1.98 24.30 11.79
CA ASP A 122 0.74 23.63 11.38
C ASP A 122 -0.53 24.52 11.38
N VAL A 123 -0.44 25.83 11.11
CA VAL A 123 -1.60 26.74 11.28
C VAL A 123 -1.81 27.67 10.09
N TYR A 124 -1.91 27.10 8.89
CA TYR A 124 -2.18 27.88 7.70
C TYR A 124 -3.35 27.29 6.93
N PRO A 125 -4.26 28.13 6.41
CA PRO A 125 -5.28 27.66 5.51
C PRO A 125 -4.56 27.24 4.22
N VAL A 126 -4.29 25.95 4.11
CA VAL A 126 -4.07 25.33 2.80
C VAL A 126 -5.31 25.66 1.99
N ASP A 127 -5.11 26.16 0.78
CA ASP A 127 -6.20 26.40 -0.13
C ASP A 127 -6.73 25.02 -0.57
N THR A 128 -7.92 24.68 -0.08
CA THR A 128 -8.50 23.35 -0.25
C THR A 128 -9.47 23.32 -1.41
N SER A 129 -9.60 24.38 -2.21
CA SER A 129 -10.36 24.35 -3.47
C SER A 129 -9.52 23.87 -4.66
N ILE A 130 -8.27 23.43 -4.43
CA ILE A 130 -7.43 22.87 -5.48
C ILE A 130 -7.81 21.40 -5.67
N HIS A 131 -8.40 21.09 -6.82
CA HIS A 131 -8.86 19.75 -7.17
C HIS A 131 -7.76 18.89 -7.82
N MET A 132 -6.77 19.51 -8.45
CA MET A 132 -5.70 18.78 -9.15
C MET A 132 -4.50 18.49 -8.25
N LEU A 133 -3.98 17.26 -8.36
CA LEU A 133 -2.68 16.87 -7.85
C LEU A 133 -1.98 16.05 -8.95
N LYS A 134 -0.80 16.47 -9.38
CA LYS A 134 0.01 15.75 -10.38
C LYS A 134 1.24 15.16 -9.70
N PRO A 135 1.58 13.88 -9.93
CA PRO A 135 2.78 13.31 -9.35
C PRO A 135 4.03 14.02 -9.89
N LEU A 136 5.10 14.01 -9.11
CA LEU A 136 6.40 14.47 -9.60
C LEU A 136 6.98 13.48 -10.63
N GLU A 137 7.44 13.97 -11.77
CA GLU A 137 7.93 13.11 -12.87
C GLU A 137 9.22 12.33 -12.54
N ASN A 138 9.99 12.82 -11.57
CA ASN A 138 11.28 12.26 -11.16
C ASN A 138 11.18 11.29 -9.96
N SER A 139 9.97 10.89 -9.55
CA SER A 139 9.81 9.94 -8.45
C SER A 139 9.99 8.49 -8.91
N ASP A 140 10.48 7.65 -8.01
CA ASP A 140 10.71 6.23 -8.29
C ASP A 140 9.41 5.45 -8.47
N THR A 141 8.36 5.87 -7.77
CA THR A 141 7.02 5.25 -7.78
C THR A 141 5.93 6.30 -7.97
N PHE A 142 4.72 5.85 -8.32
CA PHE A 142 3.55 6.73 -8.46
C PHE A 142 3.18 7.35 -7.10
N GLU A 143 3.17 6.55 -6.04
CA GLU A 143 2.82 7.01 -4.69
C GLU A 143 3.85 8.00 -4.13
N SER A 144 5.15 7.72 -4.27
CA SER A 144 6.19 8.68 -3.85
C SER A 144 6.10 10.00 -4.63
N GLY A 145 5.70 9.93 -5.90
CA GLY A 145 5.42 11.10 -6.73
C GLY A 145 4.25 11.93 -6.23
N LEU A 146 3.14 11.30 -5.84
CA LEU A 146 1.97 11.97 -5.25
C LEU A 146 2.28 12.55 -3.87
N TYR A 147 2.99 11.80 -3.03
CA TYR A 147 3.44 12.27 -1.72
C TYR A 147 4.31 13.53 -1.86
N GLY A 148 5.32 13.47 -2.71
CA GLY A 148 6.23 14.59 -2.97
C GLY A 148 5.49 15.80 -3.55
N ALA A 149 4.55 15.59 -4.46
CA ALA A 149 3.71 16.65 -5.01
C ALA A 149 2.84 17.32 -3.94
N SER A 150 2.17 16.53 -3.10
CA SER A 150 1.32 17.03 -2.01
C SER A 150 2.15 17.84 -1.01
N ARG A 151 3.34 17.35 -0.63
CA ARG A 151 4.27 18.04 0.26
C ARG A 151 4.79 19.35 -0.32
N LYS A 152 5.12 19.35 -1.61
CA LYS A 152 5.58 20.53 -2.33
C LYS A 152 4.48 21.59 -2.41
N GLU A 153 3.26 21.19 -2.75
CA GLU A 153 2.10 22.08 -2.80
C GLU A 153 1.82 22.72 -1.42
N GLU A 154 1.81 21.92 -0.36
CA GLU A 154 1.62 22.39 1.01
C GLU A 154 2.68 23.43 1.41
N GLN A 155 3.96 23.16 1.12
CA GLN A 155 5.06 24.07 1.38
C GLN A 155 4.95 25.37 0.55
N GLU A 156 4.61 25.26 -0.73
CA GLU A 156 4.46 26.42 -1.61
C GLU A 156 3.29 27.32 -1.18
N LEU A 157 2.16 26.73 -0.78
CA LEU A 157 1.01 27.47 -0.26
C LEU A 157 1.36 28.17 1.05
N TYR A 158 2.06 27.47 1.94
CA TYR A 158 2.60 28.03 3.18
C TYR A 158 3.49 29.25 2.93
N ASP A 159 4.49 29.10 2.06
CA ASP A 159 5.45 30.16 1.75
C ASP A 159 4.78 31.34 1.03
N ARG A 160 3.87 31.05 0.10
CA ARG A 160 3.10 32.06 -0.62
C ARG A 160 2.22 32.86 0.33
N TYR A 161 1.53 32.21 1.26
CA TYR A 161 0.70 32.89 2.25
C TYR A 161 1.55 33.82 3.11
N ARG A 162 2.65 33.34 3.70
CA ARG A 162 3.52 34.16 4.55
C ARG A 162 4.14 35.32 3.79
N LYS A 163 4.66 35.05 2.59
CA LYS A 163 5.22 36.08 1.70
C LYS A 163 4.17 37.14 1.40
N SER A 164 2.93 36.76 1.06
CA SER A 164 1.86 37.71 0.74
C SER A 164 1.50 38.64 1.91
N LYS A 165 1.49 38.12 3.15
CA LYS A 165 1.15 38.90 4.36
C LYS A 165 2.31 39.78 4.83
N VAL A 166 3.55 39.38 4.55
CA VAL A 166 4.75 40.10 4.98
C VAL A 166 5.26 41.08 3.93
N SER A 167 4.90 40.93 2.66
CA SER A 167 5.36 41.81 1.56
C SER A 167 4.33 42.84 1.08
N LYS A 168 3.03 42.62 1.32
CA LYS A 168 1.96 43.53 0.87
C LYS A 168 1.43 44.39 2.02
N GLY A 169 1.19 45.67 1.74
CA GLY A 169 0.56 46.62 2.66
C GLY A 169 1.55 47.49 3.47
N PRO A 170 1.03 48.37 4.35
CA PRO A 170 1.84 49.26 5.18
C PRO A 170 2.84 48.50 6.08
N LEU A 171 4.00 49.11 6.35
CA LEU A 171 5.06 48.54 7.20
C LEU A 171 4.56 48.04 8.56
N VAL A 172 3.59 48.73 9.16
CA VAL A 172 2.97 48.33 10.44
C VAL A 172 2.27 46.97 10.32
N ILE A 173 1.53 46.75 9.23
CA ILE A 173 0.85 45.47 8.97
C ILE A 173 1.88 44.37 8.73
N GLN A 174 2.92 44.65 7.95
CA GLN A 174 4.01 43.70 7.70
C GLN A 174 4.73 43.30 9.00
N LEU A 175 5.06 44.28 9.85
CA LEU A 175 5.70 44.05 11.15
C LEU A 175 4.78 43.26 12.09
N PHE A 176 3.48 43.57 12.09
CA PHE A 176 2.48 42.80 12.83
C PHE A 176 2.46 41.33 12.40
N TYR A 177 2.41 41.03 11.10
CA TYR A 177 2.42 39.64 10.63
C TYR A 177 3.76 38.95 10.88
N ARG A 178 4.90 39.64 10.76
CA ARG A 178 6.21 39.08 11.15
C ARG A 178 6.24 38.71 12.63
N LEU A 179 5.77 39.59 13.51
CA LEU A 179 5.70 39.33 14.94
C LEU A 179 4.71 38.21 15.26
N LYS A 180 3.52 38.22 14.64
CA LYS A 180 2.51 37.18 14.79
C LYS A 180 3.07 35.81 14.39
N PHE A 181 3.75 35.73 13.25
CA PHE A 181 4.37 34.50 12.80
C PHE A 181 5.50 34.06 13.73
N ALA A 182 6.39 34.97 14.15
CA ALA A 182 7.43 34.64 15.12
C ALA A 182 6.85 34.12 16.46
N ILE A 183 5.81 34.77 17.00
CA ILE A 183 5.12 34.29 18.21
C ILE A 183 4.51 32.91 17.97
N THR A 184 3.90 32.69 16.80
CA THR A 184 3.27 31.41 16.47
C THR A 184 4.31 30.30 16.36
N ASP A 185 5.42 30.56 15.66
CA ASP A 185 6.50 29.60 15.38
C ASP A 185 7.33 29.28 16.64
N TYR A 186 7.71 30.29 17.43
CA TYR A 186 8.67 30.12 18.53
C TYR A 186 8.04 30.00 19.92
N VAL A 187 6.76 30.36 20.09
CA VAL A 187 6.10 30.35 21.40
C VAL A 187 4.88 29.43 21.40
N LEU A 188 3.89 29.70 20.54
CA LEU A 188 2.61 28.99 20.58
C LEU A 188 2.73 27.53 20.16
N ASP A 189 3.45 27.24 19.07
CA ASP A 189 3.55 25.87 18.58
C ASP A 189 4.39 24.95 19.50
N PRO A 190 5.56 25.38 20.02
CA PRO A 190 6.26 24.63 21.06
C PRO A 190 5.40 24.40 22.30
N PHE A 191 4.67 25.42 22.77
CA PHE A 191 3.80 25.28 23.94
C PHE A 191 2.68 24.25 23.69
N LYS A 192 2.01 24.31 22.52
CA LYS A 192 0.97 23.32 22.16
C LYS A 192 1.55 21.91 22.02
N THR A 193 2.77 21.78 21.50
CA THR A 193 3.46 20.50 21.38
C THR A 193 3.81 19.93 22.77
N ILE A 194 4.29 20.77 23.70
CA ILE A 194 4.54 20.37 25.09
C ILE A 194 3.24 19.98 25.80
N ALA A 195 2.16 20.75 25.62
CA ALA A 195 0.86 20.40 26.19
C ALA A 195 0.38 19.04 25.67
N ARG A 196 0.54 18.78 24.36
CA ARG A 196 0.23 17.49 23.75
C ARG A 196 1.13 16.37 24.28
N PHE A 197 2.41 16.64 24.49
CA PHE A 197 3.34 15.68 25.11
C PHE A 197 2.92 15.32 26.54
N LEU A 198 2.49 16.30 27.35
CA LEU A 198 1.98 16.06 28.70
C LEU A 198 0.70 15.23 28.68
N GLU A 199 -0.21 15.51 27.74
CA GLU A 199 -1.43 14.73 27.52
C GLU A 199 -1.11 13.26 27.19
N LEU A 200 -0.22 13.03 26.21
CA LEU A 200 0.22 11.67 25.86
C LEU A 200 0.95 10.99 27.02
N SER A 201 1.78 11.71 27.76
CA SER A 201 2.48 11.17 28.93
C SER A 201 1.48 10.75 30.02
N ALA A 202 0.44 11.53 30.26
CA ALA A 202 -0.61 11.19 31.22
C ALA A 202 -1.37 9.91 30.84
N LEU A 203 -1.44 9.59 29.54
CA LEU A 203 -2.04 8.35 29.03
C LEU A 203 -1.05 7.16 29.10
N PHE A 204 0.16 7.31 28.56
CA PHE A 204 1.10 6.21 28.38
C PHE A 204 1.96 5.89 29.62
N VAL A 205 2.27 6.86 30.49
CA VAL A 205 3.08 6.59 31.70
C VAL A 205 2.37 5.62 32.65
N PRO A 206 1.06 5.79 32.98
CA PRO A 206 0.34 4.79 33.78
C PRO A 206 0.32 3.41 33.13
N LEU A 207 0.15 3.33 31.81
CA LEU A 207 0.20 2.07 31.06
C LEU A 207 1.55 1.37 31.22
N LEU A 208 2.66 2.10 31.09
CA LEU A 208 4.01 1.56 31.27
C LEU A 208 4.25 1.11 32.72
N LEU A 209 3.80 1.89 33.71
CA LEU A 209 3.92 1.52 35.13
C LEU A 209 3.13 0.25 35.48
N LEU A 210 2.03 -0.01 34.75
CA LEU A 210 1.22 -1.22 34.90
C LEU A 210 1.75 -2.42 34.10
N ALA A 211 2.81 -2.28 33.30
CA ALA A 211 3.39 -3.40 32.52
C ALA A 211 3.72 -4.66 33.35
N PRO A 212 4.12 -4.58 34.64
CA PRO A 212 4.35 -5.77 35.45
C PRO A 212 3.14 -6.71 35.62
N ILE A 213 1.91 -6.20 35.40
CA ILE A 213 0.70 -7.04 35.46
C ILE A 213 0.71 -8.15 34.40
N CYS A 214 1.48 -7.99 33.32
CA CYS A 214 1.65 -9.01 32.28
C CYS A 214 2.20 -10.35 32.82
N TRP A 215 2.95 -10.32 33.93
CA TRP A 215 3.49 -11.53 34.57
C TRP A 215 2.54 -12.16 35.59
N MET A 216 1.41 -11.53 35.89
CA MET A 216 0.45 -11.99 36.89
C MET A 216 -0.65 -12.88 36.30
N GLY A 217 -1.20 -13.75 37.16
CA GLY A 217 -2.37 -14.58 36.85
C GLY A 217 -2.06 -15.92 36.17
N PRO A 218 -3.08 -16.81 36.08
CA PRO A 218 -2.96 -18.09 35.41
C PRO A 218 -2.67 -17.91 33.92
N LYS A 219 -1.88 -18.84 33.37
CA LYS A 219 -1.69 -18.99 31.92
C LYS A 219 -2.93 -19.66 31.34
N ASP A 220 -3.45 -19.09 30.27
CA ASP A 220 -4.50 -19.73 29.50
C ASP A 220 -3.92 -20.99 28.83
N LYS A 221 -4.58 -22.13 29.02
CA LYS A 221 -4.16 -23.42 28.45
C LYS A 221 -4.78 -23.68 27.08
N THR A 222 -5.74 -22.85 26.67
CA THR A 222 -6.52 -23.04 25.44
C THR A 222 -5.91 -22.33 24.23
N THR A 223 -5.08 -21.30 24.45
CA THR A 223 -4.39 -20.52 23.41
C THR A 223 -2.96 -21.01 23.17
N THR A 224 -2.53 -21.01 21.90
CA THR A 224 -1.20 -21.47 21.45
C THR A 224 -0.04 -20.75 22.14
N ASP A 225 -0.20 -19.45 22.45
CA ASP A 225 0.84 -18.62 23.06
C ASP A 225 0.94 -18.74 24.60
N ARG A 226 0.03 -19.48 25.26
CA ARG A 226 -0.02 -19.64 26.74
C ARG A 226 0.08 -18.31 27.51
N THR A 227 -0.55 -17.26 26.98
CA THR A 227 -0.53 -15.91 27.54
C THR A 227 -1.21 -15.88 28.91
N ARG A 228 -0.72 -15.01 29.81
CA ARG A 228 -1.31 -14.85 31.15
C ARG A 228 -2.52 -13.92 31.10
N SER A 229 -3.48 -14.17 31.98
CA SER A 229 -4.66 -13.30 32.16
C SER A 229 -4.32 -11.83 32.43
N GLY A 230 -3.26 -11.55 33.19
CA GLY A 230 -2.79 -10.18 33.42
C GLY A 230 -2.30 -9.48 32.14
N ALA A 231 -1.68 -10.21 31.20
CA ALA A 231 -1.27 -9.65 29.91
C ALA A 231 -2.47 -9.24 29.06
N LYS A 232 -3.56 -10.01 29.09
CA LYS A 232 -4.82 -9.66 28.40
C LYS A 232 -5.39 -8.33 28.89
N ILE A 233 -5.43 -8.12 30.20
CA ILE A 233 -5.89 -6.85 30.80
C ILE A 233 -5.00 -5.69 30.35
N TRP A 234 -3.68 -5.91 30.34
CA TRP A 234 -2.75 -4.88 29.88
C TRP A 234 -2.91 -4.56 28.38
N PHE A 235 -3.13 -5.56 27.52
CA PHE A 235 -3.41 -5.35 26.09
C PHE A 235 -4.70 -4.56 25.86
N GLN A 236 -5.75 -4.85 26.63
CA GLN A 236 -7.00 -4.08 26.59
C GLN A 236 -6.78 -2.62 27.02
N TYR A 237 -5.96 -2.41 28.05
CA TYR A 237 -5.63 -1.05 28.50
C TYR A 237 -4.75 -0.31 27.49
N LEU A 238 -3.80 -0.99 26.82
CA LEU A 238 -3.02 -0.44 25.72
C LEU A 238 -3.92 -0.03 24.55
N ARG A 239 -4.88 -0.88 24.14
CA ARG A 239 -5.85 -0.55 23.10
C ARG A 239 -6.64 0.70 23.45
N TRP A 240 -7.23 0.76 24.65
CA TRP A 240 -7.94 1.94 25.12
C TRP A 240 -7.06 3.20 25.15
N THR A 241 -5.80 3.05 25.57
CA THR A 241 -4.83 4.16 25.60
C THR A 241 -4.55 4.69 24.19
N ALA A 242 -4.39 3.79 23.20
CA ALA A 242 -4.21 4.16 21.80
C ALA A 242 -5.45 4.87 21.22
N GLU A 243 -6.65 4.38 21.51
CA GLU A 243 -7.92 5.03 21.15
C GLU A 243 -8.02 6.45 21.75
N ALA A 244 -7.71 6.59 23.03
CA ALA A 244 -7.73 7.87 23.75
C ALA A 244 -6.67 8.85 23.23
N ALA A 245 -5.49 8.36 22.85
CA ALA A 245 -4.44 9.18 22.28
C ALA A 245 -4.85 9.77 20.92
N GLY A 246 -5.56 9.00 20.09
CA GLY A 246 -6.23 9.46 18.86
C GLY A 246 -5.61 8.92 17.57
N ALA A 247 -5.92 9.58 16.45
CA ALA A 247 -5.72 9.05 15.09
C ALA A 247 -4.34 8.42 14.83
N THR A 248 -3.26 9.10 15.21
CA THR A 248 -1.88 8.61 15.06
C THR A 248 -1.67 7.25 15.74
N PHE A 249 -2.15 7.10 16.97
CA PHE A 249 -1.95 5.88 17.76
C PHE A 249 -2.95 4.77 17.40
N ILE A 250 -4.15 5.14 16.93
CA ILE A 250 -5.09 4.19 16.32
C ILE A 250 -4.45 3.55 15.08
N LYS A 251 -3.90 4.37 14.17
CA LYS A 251 -3.24 3.86 12.96
C LYS A 251 -1.95 3.10 13.27
N LEU A 252 -1.17 3.53 14.26
CA LEU A 252 -0.01 2.77 14.74
C LEU A 252 -0.44 1.41 15.32
N GLY A 253 -1.54 1.37 16.07
CA GLY A 253 -2.10 0.13 16.60
C GLY A 253 -2.63 -0.80 15.52
N GLN A 254 -3.30 -0.28 14.49
CA GLN A 254 -3.73 -1.05 13.31
C GLN A 254 -2.53 -1.64 12.56
N TRP A 255 -1.46 -0.85 12.37
CA TRP A 255 -0.21 -1.36 11.81
C TRP A 255 0.42 -2.45 12.70
N ALA A 256 0.45 -2.27 14.02
CA ALA A 256 0.96 -3.29 14.93
C ALA A 256 0.08 -4.56 14.96
N ALA A 257 -1.23 -4.42 14.69
CA ALA A 257 -2.17 -5.55 14.66
C ALA A 257 -1.89 -6.52 13.51
N SER A 258 -1.38 -6.05 12.38
CA SER A 258 -1.00 -6.92 11.25
C SER A 258 0.39 -7.56 11.41
N ARG A 259 1.17 -7.14 12.41
CA ARG A 259 2.56 -7.56 12.64
C ARG A 259 2.69 -8.67 13.68
N THR A 260 2.05 -9.82 13.44
CA THR A 260 2.19 -11.03 14.29
C THR A 260 3.62 -11.60 14.30
N ASP A 261 4.46 -11.15 13.37
CA ASP A 261 5.90 -11.43 13.34
C ASP A 261 6.69 -10.65 14.40
N ILE A 262 6.18 -9.51 14.86
CA ILE A 262 6.79 -8.70 15.92
C ILE A 262 6.07 -8.91 17.25
N PHE A 263 4.74 -8.95 17.22
CA PHE A 263 3.89 -8.91 18.41
C PHE A 263 3.18 -10.25 18.68
N PRO A 264 2.90 -10.59 19.96
CA PRO A 264 2.13 -11.79 20.29
C PRO A 264 0.75 -11.77 19.63
N LYS A 265 0.24 -12.94 19.21
CA LYS A 265 -1.04 -13.03 18.49
C LYS A 265 -2.20 -12.39 19.26
N LEU A 266 -2.26 -12.62 20.57
CA LEU A 266 -3.31 -12.02 21.41
C LEU A 266 -3.25 -10.48 21.41
N LEU A 267 -2.05 -9.89 21.37
CA LEU A 267 -1.91 -8.43 21.27
C LEU A 267 -2.39 -7.94 19.90
N CYS A 268 -2.02 -8.65 18.83
CA CYS A 268 -2.50 -8.35 17.48
C CYS A 268 -4.03 -8.44 17.37
N ASP A 269 -4.64 -9.48 17.95
CA ASP A 269 -6.10 -9.67 17.97
C ASP A 269 -6.81 -8.55 18.76
N GLU A 270 -6.23 -8.08 19.87
CA GLU A 270 -6.77 -6.95 20.64
C GLU A 270 -6.59 -5.63 19.86
N LEU A 271 -5.40 -5.33 19.35
CA LEU A 271 -5.16 -4.11 18.56
C LEU A 271 -5.93 -4.12 17.23
N GLY A 272 -6.23 -5.31 16.68
CA GLY A 272 -7.09 -5.46 15.52
C GLY A 272 -8.48 -4.90 15.76
N GLN A 273 -8.98 -4.93 17.01
CA GLN A 273 -10.27 -4.33 17.38
C GLN A 273 -10.25 -2.79 17.40
N LEU A 274 -9.15 -2.13 17.06
CA LEU A 274 -9.11 -0.70 16.77
C LEU A 274 -9.87 -0.42 15.46
N HIS A 275 -11.18 -0.69 15.46
CA HIS A 275 -12.06 -0.59 14.30
C HIS A 275 -13.14 0.49 14.50
N SER A 276 -13.24 1.34 13.47
CA SER A 276 -14.44 1.98 12.90
C SER A 276 -15.57 2.51 13.80
N ASN A 277 -15.26 3.10 14.95
CA ASN A 277 -16.19 4.01 15.64
C ASN A 277 -15.43 5.07 16.44
N ALA A 278 -14.50 5.76 15.77
CA ALA A 278 -13.96 6.99 16.34
C ALA A 278 -15.10 7.97 16.61
N LYS A 279 -14.90 8.87 17.58
CA LYS A 279 -15.94 9.85 17.91
C LYS A 279 -16.15 10.79 16.72
N PRO A 280 -17.36 10.90 16.15
CA PRO A 280 -17.62 11.80 15.03
C PRO A 280 -17.38 13.26 15.44
N HIS A 281 -16.88 14.04 14.50
CA HIS A 281 -16.81 15.49 14.68
C HIS A 281 -18.18 16.12 14.44
N ALA A 282 -18.37 17.37 14.89
CA ALA A 282 -19.67 18.02 14.80
C ALA A 282 -20.03 18.32 13.34
N LEU A 283 -21.27 18.03 12.93
CA LEU A 283 -21.75 18.26 11.56
C LEU A 283 -21.51 19.70 11.07
N SER A 284 -21.55 20.70 11.97
CA SER A 284 -21.25 22.09 11.63
C SER A 284 -19.83 22.30 11.10
N GLN A 285 -18.87 21.47 11.50
CA GLN A 285 -17.51 21.48 10.95
C GLN A 285 -17.49 20.82 9.57
N THR A 286 -18.20 19.71 9.38
CA THR A 286 -18.39 19.08 8.06
C THR A 286 -18.96 20.07 7.05
N LYS A 287 -20.07 20.75 7.39
CA LYS A 287 -20.71 21.75 6.52
C LYS A 287 -19.74 22.87 6.13
N LYS A 288 -18.86 23.30 7.04
CA LYS A 288 -17.83 24.31 6.76
C LYS A 288 -16.73 23.79 5.82
N ILE A 289 -16.27 22.55 6.03
CA ILE A 289 -15.26 21.93 5.18
C ILE A 289 -15.81 21.76 3.76
N LEU A 290 -17.02 21.20 3.62
CA LEU A 290 -17.69 21.03 2.34
C LEU A 290 -17.93 22.37 1.63
N ALA A 291 -18.46 23.37 2.33
CA ALA A 291 -18.67 24.70 1.74
C ALA A 291 -17.36 25.35 1.26
N LYS A 292 -16.26 25.13 1.98
CA LYS A 292 -14.92 25.60 1.58
C LYS A 292 -14.41 24.84 0.36
N SER A 293 -14.48 23.52 0.35
CA SER A 293 -13.98 22.66 -0.74
C SER A 293 -14.74 22.86 -2.04
N PHE A 294 -16.06 23.00 -2.00
CA PHE A 294 -16.88 23.27 -3.19
C PHE A 294 -16.95 24.76 -3.56
N GLY A 295 -16.43 25.65 -2.70
CA GLY A 295 -16.47 27.10 -2.90
C GLY A 295 -17.90 27.66 -3.02
N MET A 296 -18.90 27.00 -2.42
CA MET A 296 -20.31 27.40 -2.46
C MET A 296 -21.03 27.08 -1.14
N PRO A 297 -22.19 27.71 -0.85
CA PRO A 297 -22.96 27.41 0.36
C PRO A 297 -23.37 25.94 0.43
N PHE A 298 -23.31 25.33 1.62
CA PHE A 298 -23.61 23.91 1.82
C PHE A 298 -24.97 23.49 1.24
N ASP A 299 -26.00 24.32 1.44
CA ASP A 299 -27.37 24.04 0.98
C ASP A 299 -27.52 24.06 -0.55
N ASP A 300 -26.54 24.59 -1.28
CA ASP A 300 -26.52 24.56 -2.75
C ASP A 300 -25.72 23.37 -3.31
N ILE A 301 -24.98 22.62 -2.47
CA ILE A 301 -24.11 21.52 -2.93
C ILE A 301 -24.91 20.24 -3.18
N PHE A 302 -25.90 19.94 -2.33
CA PHE A 302 -26.58 18.65 -2.29
C PHE A 302 -28.09 18.80 -2.41
N ASP A 303 -28.72 17.92 -3.19
CA ASP A 303 -30.19 17.76 -3.20
C ASP A 303 -30.65 16.92 -2.00
N GLU A 304 -29.84 15.92 -1.61
CA GLU A 304 -30.02 15.10 -0.42
C GLU A 304 -28.69 14.92 0.30
N PHE A 305 -28.67 15.04 1.63
CA PHE A 305 -27.48 14.78 2.45
C PHE A 305 -27.91 14.08 3.75
N ASP A 306 -27.46 12.86 3.98
CA ASP A 306 -27.67 12.18 5.26
C ASP A 306 -26.76 12.83 6.31
N GLU A 307 -27.35 13.49 7.31
CA GLU A 307 -26.61 14.15 8.37
C GLU A 307 -25.90 13.16 9.31
N LYS A 308 -26.29 11.88 9.29
CA LYS A 308 -25.62 10.83 10.04
C LYS A 308 -24.50 10.23 9.18
N PRO A 309 -23.24 10.19 9.68
CA PRO A 309 -22.17 9.56 8.94
C PRO A 309 -22.44 8.05 8.81
N VAL A 310 -22.20 7.51 7.62
CA VAL A 310 -22.26 6.08 7.30
C VAL A 310 -21.12 5.33 7.99
N GLY A 311 -19.95 5.98 8.10
CA GLY A 311 -18.79 5.43 8.78
C GLY A 311 -17.90 6.52 9.37
N VAL A 312 -17.24 6.22 10.49
CA VAL A 312 -16.30 7.13 11.15
C VAL A 312 -14.96 6.44 11.33
N GLY A 313 -13.98 6.86 10.54
CA GLY A 313 -12.61 6.37 10.59
C GLY A 313 -11.72 7.18 11.55
N ALA A 314 -10.44 6.83 11.61
CA ALA A 314 -9.48 7.50 12.50
C ALA A 314 -9.21 8.96 12.10
N ILE A 315 -9.21 9.24 10.79
CA ILE A 315 -8.83 10.55 10.22
C ILE A 315 -9.97 11.28 9.50
N ALA A 316 -11.05 10.58 9.18
CA ALA A 316 -12.15 11.09 8.35
C ALA A 316 -13.46 10.40 8.72
N GLN A 317 -14.58 11.01 8.32
CA GLN A 317 -15.90 10.40 8.39
C GLN A 317 -16.63 10.51 7.05
N VAL A 318 -17.45 9.51 6.74
CA VAL A 318 -18.08 9.33 5.43
C VAL A 318 -19.57 9.60 5.52
N TYR A 319 -20.10 10.33 4.55
CA TYR A 319 -21.51 10.70 4.42
C TYR A 319 -22.11 10.16 3.13
N LEU A 320 -23.42 9.92 3.14
CA LEU A 320 -24.19 9.60 1.95
C LEU A 320 -24.90 10.87 1.46
N ALA A 321 -24.80 11.17 0.17
CA ALA A 321 -25.43 12.36 -0.41
C ALA A 321 -25.80 12.18 -1.88
N LYS A 322 -26.56 13.14 -2.42
CA LYS A 322 -26.81 13.34 -3.85
C LYS A 322 -26.42 14.76 -4.22
N LEU A 323 -25.58 14.92 -5.24
CA LEU A 323 -25.13 16.25 -5.69
C LEU A 323 -26.26 16.99 -6.40
N SER A 324 -26.33 18.30 -6.16
CA SER A 324 -27.29 19.17 -6.84
C SER A 324 -26.88 19.43 -8.30
N GLU A 325 -27.87 19.69 -9.16
CA GLU A 325 -27.62 20.14 -10.54
C GLU A 325 -26.78 21.43 -10.59
N LYS A 326 -26.88 22.30 -9.57
CA LYS A 326 -26.07 23.52 -9.46
C LYS A 326 -24.58 23.18 -9.29
N ALA A 327 -24.26 22.26 -8.38
CA ALA A 327 -22.88 21.82 -8.14
C ALA A 327 -22.30 21.15 -9.39
N ILE A 328 -23.09 20.28 -10.05
CA ILE A 328 -22.69 19.58 -11.27
C ILE A 328 -22.45 20.57 -12.42
N SER A 329 -23.36 21.54 -12.61
CA SER A 329 -23.25 22.55 -13.68
C SER A 329 -22.04 23.47 -13.47
N ARG A 330 -21.75 23.84 -12.22
CA ARG A 330 -20.56 24.64 -11.88
C ARG A 330 -19.28 23.90 -12.21
N ALA A 331 -19.17 22.64 -11.78
CA ALA A 331 -18.01 21.81 -12.10
C ALA A 331 -17.80 21.69 -13.61
N LYS A 332 -18.87 21.50 -14.39
CA LYS A 332 -18.80 21.47 -15.88
C LYS A 332 -18.32 22.80 -16.47
N ALA A 333 -18.72 23.93 -15.91
CA ALA A 333 -18.29 25.26 -16.39
C ALA A 333 -16.82 25.55 -16.07
N GLU A 334 -16.33 25.08 -14.93
CA GLU A 334 -14.92 25.20 -14.52
C GLU A 334 -14.01 24.27 -15.33
N ASP A 335 -14.46 23.05 -15.65
CA ASP A 335 -13.74 22.07 -16.49
C ASP A 335 -13.71 22.49 -17.98
N GLY A 336 -14.73 23.24 -18.44
CA GLY A 336 -14.81 23.78 -19.80
C GLY A 336 -13.92 25.00 -20.07
N GLY A 337 -13.30 25.58 -19.03
CA GLY A 337 -12.46 26.77 -19.11
C GLY A 337 -11.04 26.60 -18.55
N SER A 338 -10.67 25.41 -18.09
CA SER A 338 -9.35 25.16 -17.51
C SER A 338 -8.31 24.83 -18.59
N GLU A 339 -7.15 25.46 -18.49
CA GLU A 339 -5.88 25.08 -19.14
C GLU A 339 -5.38 23.67 -18.67
N GLN A 340 -6.30 22.73 -18.43
CA GLN A 340 -5.99 21.31 -18.22
C GLN A 340 -5.57 20.61 -19.52
N LEU A 341 -5.90 21.20 -20.68
CA LEU A 341 -5.97 20.52 -21.98
C LEU A 341 -4.78 20.72 -22.94
N ASP A 342 -3.99 21.80 -22.86
CA ASP A 342 -2.99 22.09 -23.91
C ASP A 342 -1.55 21.62 -23.62
N PHE A 343 -1.19 21.33 -22.37
CA PHE A 343 0.17 20.89 -22.05
C PHE A 343 0.35 19.36 -22.10
N VAL A 344 -0.75 18.63 -21.89
CA VAL A 344 -0.76 17.18 -21.73
C VAL A 344 -0.38 16.48 -23.06
N ALA A 345 -0.87 16.99 -24.20
CA ALA A 345 -0.62 16.44 -25.54
C ALA A 345 0.82 16.58 -26.09
N SER A 346 1.79 17.09 -25.32
CA SER A 346 3.14 17.42 -25.83
C SER A 346 4.30 16.62 -25.22
N GLY A 347 4.03 15.68 -24.30
CA GLY A 347 5.08 14.92 -23.59
C GLY A 347 5.26 13.48 -24.07
N THR A 348 6.40 13.18 -24.70
CA THR A 348 6.76 11.85 -25.25
C THR A 348 6.66 10.70 -24.23
N ASN A 349 5.95 9.64 -24.60
CA ASN A 349 5.91 8.25 -24.08
C ASN A 349 5.61 7.95 -22.59
N LYS A 350 5.72 8.88 -21.63
CA LYS A 350 5.18 8.71 -20.25
C LYS A 350 3.83 9.42 -20.04
N GLY A 351 3.41 10.29 -20.96
CA GLY A 351 2.15 11.05 -20.91
C GLY A 351 0.87 10.26 -21.19
N SER A 352 0.95 9.10 -21.87
CA SER A 352 -0.27 8.41 -22.35
C SER A 352 -1.09 7.73 -21.25
N PHE A 353 -0.49 7.37 -20.11
CA PHE A 353 -1.20 6.76 -18.99
C PHE A 353 -2.10 7.79 -18.27
N TRP A 354 -1.55 8.96 -17.95
CA TRP A 354 -2.29 10.05 -17.31
C TRP A 354 -3.35 10.62 -18.25
N GLU A 355 -3.01 10.78 -19.52
CA GLU A 355 -3.99 11.10 -20.58
C GLU A 355 -5.09 10.05 -20.64
N GLY A 356 -4.74 8.77 -20.73
CA GLY A 356 -5.70 7.68 -20.80
C GLY A 356 -6.62 7.64 -19.58
N MET A 357 -6.09 7.86 -18.37
CA MET A 357 -6.84 7.87 -17.11
C MET A 357 -7.78 9.07 -17.01
N VAL A 358 -7.32 10.28 -17.34
CA VAL A 358 -8.15 11.50 -17.34
C VAL A 358 -9.21 11.44 -18.45
N VAL A 359 -8.85 10.93 -19.63
CA VAL A 359 -9.76 10.82 -20.79
C VAL A 359 -10.82 9.74 -20.58
N THR A 360 -10.49 8.58 -19.98
CA THR A 360 -11.50 7.55 -19.66
C THR A 360 -12.45 7.99 -18.54
N GLU A 361 -11.98 8.78 -17.58
CA GLU A 361 -12.85 9.38 -16.56
C GLU A 361 -13.83 10.42 -17.13
N GLN A 362 -13.40 11.23 -18.11
CA GLN A 362 -14.25 12.22 -18.78
C GLN A 362 -15.21 11.62 -19.82
N GLN A 363 -14.83 10.58 -20.55
CA GLN A 363 -15.71 9.95 -21.56
C GLN A 363 -16.74 8.98 -20.94
N GLY A 364 -16.52 8.53 -19.70
CA GLY A 364 -17.22 7.36 -19.16
C GLY A 364 -18.35 7.58 -18.14
N ASN A 365 -18.51 8.74 -17.47
CA ASN A 365 -19.64 8.93 -16.54
C ASN A 365 -19.78 10.38 -16.08
N GLN A 366 -20.74 11.11 -16.63
CA GLN A 366 -21.25 12.32 -16.00
C GLN A 366 -22.04 11.90 -14.75
N ILE A 367 -21.69 12.45 -13.59
CA ILE A 367 -22.52 12.29 -12.40
C ILE A 367 -23.92 12.82 -12.71
N SER A 368 -24.94 12.02 -12.44
CA SER A 368 -26.33 12.48 -12.49
C SER A 368 -26.74 12.98 -11.11
N SER A 369 -27.59 14.01 -11.04
CA SER A 369 -28.15 14.51 -9.78
C SER A 369 -28.86 13.45 -8.94
N HIS A 370 -29.33 12.38 -9.58
CA HIS A 370 -30.07 11.31 -8.93
C HIS A 370 -29.16 10.22 -8.33
N GLN A 371 -27.87 10.24 -8.65
CA GLN A 371 -26.90 9.24 -8.20
C GLN A 371 -26.45 9.52 -6.76
N GLN A 372 -26.48 8.48 -5.93
CA GLN A 372 -25.91 8.54 -4.59
C GLN A 372 -24.38 8.49 -4.63
N VAL A 373 -23.75 9.32 -3.81
CA VAL A 373 -22.30 9.40 -3.64
C VAL A 373 -21.90 9.25 -2.18
N ALA A 374 -20.73 8.68 -1.96
CA ALA A 374 -20.05 8.68 -0.67
C ALA A 374 -19.12 9.90 -0.60
N ILE A 375 -19.18 10.61 0.53
CA ILE A 375 -18.39 11.83 0.77
C ILE A 375 -17.57 11.64 2.02
N LYS A 376 -16.27 11.40 1.83
CA LYS A 376 -15.29 11.27 2.90
C LYS A 376 -14.75 12.66 3.24
N VAL A 377 -14.89 13.06 4.51
CA VAL A 377 -14.48 14.38 5.01
C VAL A 377 -13.48 14.22 6.14
N LEU A 378 -12.29 14.82 6.00
CA LEU A 378 -11.26 14.79 7.04
C LEU A 378 -11.75 15.41 8.36
N HIS A 379 -11.29 14.85 9.48
CA HIS A 379 -11.53 15.44 10.79
C HIS A 379 -10.85 16.82 10.90
N PRO A 380 -11.51 17.80 11.52
CA PRO A 380 -10.96 19.15 11.62
C PRO A 380 -9.67 19.16 12.46
N ASN A 381 -8.63 19.81 11.94
CA ASN A 381 -7.30 19.90 12.56
C ASN A 381 -6.59 18.55 12.75
N VAL A 382 -7.01 17.48 12.07
CA VAL A 382 -6.41 16.14 12.21
C VAL A 382 -4.94 16.15 11.79
N GLU A 383 -4.62 16.83 10.69
CA GLU A 383 -3.26 17.03 10.19
C GLU A 383 -2.35 17.67 11.25
N ILE A 384 -2.84 18.74 11.90
CA ILE A 384 -2.12 19.46 12.97
C ILE A 384 -1.80 18.51 14.13
N LYS A 385 -2.78 17.69 14.53
CA LYS A 385 -2.62 16.76 15.66
C LYS A 385 -1.61 15.66 15.30
N ILE A 386 -1.72 15.09 14.10
CA ILE A 386 -0.82 14.05 13.61
C ILE A 386 0.62 14.59 13.48
N ASN A 387 0.82 15.77 12.91
CA ASN A 387 2.16 16.35 12.79
C ASN A 387 2.81 16.58 14.17
N ARG A 388 2.04 17.01 15.19
CA ARG A 388 2.55 17.10 16.56
C ARG A 388 2.90 15.75 17.17
N ASP A 389 2.03 14.76 16.99
CA ASP A 389 2.29 13.40 17.50
C ASP A 389 3.56 12.81 16.85
N LEU A 390 3.73 12.96 15.53
CA LEU A 390 4.91 12.51 14.80
C LEU A 390 6.21 13.20 15.26
N ARG A 391 6.15 14.52 15.55
CA ARG A 391 7.30 15.25 16.13
C ARG A 391 7.70 14.70 17.50
N ILE A 392 6.71 14.41 18.35
CA ILE A 392 6.93 13.81 19.67
C ILE A 392 7.54 12.41 19.50
N MET A 393 6.98 11.58 18.61
CA MET A 393 7.50 10.25 18.31
C MET A 393 8.95 10.30 17.81
N LYS A 394 9.27 11.20 16.88
CA LYS A 394 10.62 11.36 16.34
C LYS A 394 11.63 11.79 17.40
N PHE A 395 11.23 12.68 18.31
CA PHE A 395 12.05 13.05 19.46
C PHE A 395 12.39 11.84 20.34
N PHE A 396 11.41 10.99 20.68
CA PHE A 396 11.64 9.80 21.48
C PHE A 396 12.40 8.70 20.74
N ALA A 397 12.14 8.50 19.44
CA ALA A 397 12.89 7.56 18.64
C ALA A 397 14.39 7.90 18.64
N ASN A 398 14.74 9.18 18.45
CA ASN A 398 16.12 9.65 18.54
C ASN A 398 16.73 9.48 19.93
N LEU A 399 15.93 9.60 21.00
CA LEU A 399 16.39 9.40 22.38
C LEU A 399 16.65 7.92 22.69
N ILE A 400 15.78 7.02 22.21
CA ILE A 400 15.91 5.58 22.43
C ILE A 400 17.07 5.02 21.61
N ASP A 401 17.31 5.55 20.41
CA ASP A 401 18.42 5.14 19.54
C ASP A 401 19.81 5.41 20.15
N LEU A 402 19.91 6.34 21.12
CA LEU A 402 21.12 6.55 21.92
C LEU A 402 21.45 5.37 22.86
N ILE A 403 20.53 4.41 23.04
CA ILE A 403 20.75 3.23 23.85
C ILE A 403 21.47 2.17 22.99
N PRO A 404 22.70 1.75 23.33
CA PRO A 404 23.54 0.88 22.47
C PRO A 404 22.93 -0.48 22.09
N THR A 405 21.88 -0.92 22.80
CA THR A 405 21.18 -2.17 22.52
C THR A 405 19.97 -2.02 21.62
N MET A 406 19.57 -0.80 21.22
CA MET A 406 18.36 -0.52 20.42
C MET A 406 18.67 -0.07 18.98
N GLU A 407 19.93 0.22 18.64
CA GLU A 407 20.35 0.62 17.27
C GLU A 407 19.90 -0.37 16.17
N TRP A 408 19.75 -1.65 16.50
CA TRP A 408 19.27 -2.67 15.55
C TRP A 408 17.80 -2.51 15.14
N LEU A 409 17.00 -1.74 15.88
CA LEU A 409 15.61 -1.46 15.55
C LEU A 409 15.44 -0.26 14.60
N SER A 410 16.46 0.60 14.44
CA SER A 410 16.38 1.80 13.59
C SER A 410 15.10 2.61 13.81
N LEU A 411 14.70 2.81 15.07
CA LEU A 411 13.41 3.45 15.42
C LEU A 411 13.18 4.80 14.73
N PRO A 412 14.19 5.68 14.53
CA PRO A 412 13.99 6.92 13.78
C PRO A 412 13.51 6.70 12.34
N ASP A 413 14.05 5.68 11.66
CA ASP A 413 13.66 5.34 10.28
C ASP A 413 12.23 4.79 10.25
N GLU A 414 11.87 3.95 11.22
CA GLU A 414 10.51 3.41 11.35
C GLU A 414 9.47 4.51 11.62
N VAL A 415 9.81 5.49 12.47
CA VAL A 415 8.94 6.66 12.67
C VAL A 415 8.83 7.50 11.41
N GLU A 416 9.89 7.63 10.61
CA GLU A 416 9.83 8.34 9.34
C GLU A 416 8.93 7.61 8.32
N GLN A 417 9.07 6.29 8.18
CA GLN A 417 8.20 5.49 7.30
C GLN A 417 6.73 5.57 7.73
N PHE A 418 6.47 5.44 9.03
CA PHE A 418 5.14 5.63 9.59
C PHE A 418 4.62 7.06 9.34
N SER A 419 5.49 8.07 9.39
CA SER A 419 5.12 9.46 9.10
C SER A 419 4.66 9.63 7.64
N ILE A 420 5.34 8.99 6.69
CA ILE A 420 4.96 9.02 5.26
C ILE A 420 3.58 8.40 5.08
N LEU A 421 3.36 7.21 5.65
CA LEU A 421 2.07 6.51 5.64
C LEU A 421 0.93 7.39 6.15
N MET A 422 1.12 8.01 7.32
CA MET A 422 0.11 8.90 7.92
C MET A 422 -0.18 10.11 7.06
N ARG A 423 0.85 10.65 6.40
CA ARG A 423 0.75 11.87 5.60
C ARG A 423 0.10 11.64 4.24
N LEU A 424 0.28 10.47 3.64
CA LEU A 424 -0.44 10.05 2.43
C LEU A 424 -1.97 10.08 2.64
N GLN A 425 -2.43 9.72 3.84
CA GLN A 425 -3.85 9.73 4.17
C GLN A 425 -4.44 11.13 4.44
N LEU A 426 -3.61 12.16 4.59
CA LEU A 426 -4.05 13.53 4.88
C LEU A 426 -4.40 14.33 3.63
N ASP A 427 -4.19 13.77 2.44
CA ASP A 427 -4.60 14.36 1.17
C ASP A 427 -5.50 13.39 0.42
N LEU A 428 -6.82 13.59 0.54
CA LEU A 428 -7.81 12.67 -0.03
C LEU A 428 -7.80 12.64 -1.57
N ARG A 429 -7.10 13.56 -2.23
CA ARG A 429 -6.84 13.46 -3.69
C ARG A 429 -5.94 12.28 -4.03
N ILE A 430 -5.02 11.90 -3.13
CA ILE A 430 -4.15 10.74 -3.33
C ILE A 430 -4.99 9.48 -3.39
N GLU A 431 -5.92 9.30 -2.45
CA GLU A 431 -6.87 8.19 -2.45
C GLU A 431 -7.75 8.20 -3.71
N ALA A 432 -8.25 9.39 -4.13
CA ALA A 432 -9.02 9.54 -5.37
C ALA A 432 -8.24 9.08 -6.61
N LEU A 433 -6.95 9.43 -6.69
CA LEU A 433 -6.07 9.05 -7.79
C LEU A 433 -5.68 7.57 -7.74
N ASN A 434 -5.52 7.00 -6.54
CA ASN A 434 -5.32 5.57 -6.35
C ASN A 434 -6.55 4.80 -6.85
N LEU A 435 -7.78 5.22 -6.52
CA LEU A 435 -9.02 4.64 -7.04
C LEU A 435 -9.06 4.66 -8.57
N ALA A 436 -8.72 5.80 -9.18
CA ALA A 436 -8.69 5.94 -10.63
C ALA A 436 -7.68 4.96 -11.28
N LYS A 437 -6.48 4.81 -10.68
CA LYS A 437 -5.46 3.85 -11.13
C LYS A 437 -5.94 2.40 -10.97
N PHE A 438 -6.55 2.04 -9.83
CA PHE A 438 -7.12 0.70 -9.64
C PHE A 438 -8.23 0.40 -10.64
N ARG A 439 -9.16 1.33 -10.86
CA ARG A 439 -10.21 1.18 -11.89
C ARG A 439 -9.62 0.98 -13.28
N HIS A 440 -8.57 1.71 -13.62
CA HIS A 440 -7.87 1.52 -14.87
C HIS A 440 -7.26 0.11 -14.95
N ASN A 441 -6.51 -0.33 -13.93
CA ASN A 441 -5.88 -1.65 -13.91
C ASN A 441 -6.89 -2.80 -14.02
N PHE A 442 -8.05 -2.66 -13.38
CA PHE A 442 -9.11 -3.67 -13.34
C PHE A 442 -10.20 -3.50 -14.42
N ARG A 443 -10.04 -2.58 -15.39
CA ARG A 443 -11.06 -2.27 -16.42
C ARG A 443 -11.54 -3.47 -17.26
N ASN A 444 -10.75 -4.55 -17.33
CA ASN A 444 -11.06 -5.77 -18.08
C ASN A 444 -11.67 -6.88 -17.20
N ARG A 445 -11.78 -6.67 -15.90
CA ARG A 445 -12.36 -7.59 -14.92
C ARG A 445 -13.77 -7.10 -14.57
N LEU A 446 -14.78 -7.96 -14.72
CA LEU A 446 -16.16 -7.63 -14.36
C LEU A 446 -16.48 -7.99 -12.90
N ASP A 447 -15.68 -8.86 -12.31
CA ASP A 447 -15.87 -9.43 -10.98
C ASP A 447 -15.15 -8.66 -9.86
N ILE A 448 -14.43 -7.59 -10.20
CA ILE A 448 -13.75 -6.68 -9.27
C ILE A 448 -14.19 -5.25 -9.55
N HIS A 449 -14.56 -4.52 -8.51
CA HIS A 449 -14.96 -3.11 -8.60
C HIS A 449 -14.21 -2.27 -7.57
N PHE A 450 -13.85 -1.06 -8.00
CA PHE A 450 -13.36 0.00 -7.13
C PHE A 450 -14.29 1.19 -7.33
N PRO A 451 -14.73 1.92 -6.29
CA PRO A 451 -15.60 3.09 -6.45
C PRO A 451 -15.07 4.06 -7.50
N LYS A 452 -15.93 4.57 -8.39
CA LYS A 452 -15.55 5.68 -9.27
C LYS A 452 -15.25 6.92 -8.42
N PRO A 453 -14.01 7.48 -8.46
CA PRO A 453 -13.72 8.75 -7.83
C PRO A 453 -14.22 9.91 -8.70
N PHE A 454 -14.84 10.92 -8.11
CA PHE A 454 -15.20 12.13 -8.82
C PHE A 454 -14.15 13.22 -8.55
N LEU A 455 -13.09 13.21 -9.37
CA LEU A 455 -11.89 14.04 -9.19
C LEU A 455 -12.23 15.55 -9.15
N THR A 456 -13.16 16.02 -9.98
CA THR A 456 -13.58 17.43 -10.02
C THR A 456 -14.26 17.90 -8.73
N PHE A 457 -14.80 16.99 -7.92
CA PHE A 457 -15.41 17.32 -6.61
C PHE A 457 -14.50 16.95 -5.43
N SER A 458 -13.32 16.38 -5.71
CA SER A 458 -12.40 15.91 -4.68
C SER A 458 -11.28 16.93 -4.45
N THR A 459 -10.90 17.11 -3.19
CA THR A 459 -9.92 18.09 -2.70
C THR A 459 -9.08 17.44 -1.60
N ARG A 460 -8.09 18.14 -1.06
CA ARG A 460 -7.27 17.63 0.06
C ARG A 460 -8.12 17.12 1.23
N ASP A 461 -9.18 17.84 1.58
CA ASP A 461 -10.00 17.58 2.78
C ASP A 461 -11.27 16.75 2.51
N VAL A 462 -11.63 16.56 1.23
CA VAL A 462 -12.89 15.93 0.81
C VAL A 462 -12.65 15.00 -0.38
N LEU A 463 -13.05 13.74 -0.27
CA LEU A 463 -13.16 12.81 -1.40
C LEU A 463 -14.64 12.55 -1.69
N VAL A 464 -15.02 12.68 -2.96
CA VAL A 464 -16.35 12.31 -3.46
C VAL A 464 -16.18 11.12 -4.39
N GLU A 465 -16.87 10.03 -4.09
CA GLU A 465 -16.79 8.78 -4.86
C GLU A 465 -18.16 8.11 -5.00
N GLU A 466 -18.24 7.12 -5.88
CA GLU A 466 -19.41 6.27 -6.07
C GLU A 466 -19.79 5.57 -4.76
N TYR A 467 -21.07 5.70 -4.36
CA TYR A 467 -21.57 4.90 -3.26
C TYR A 467 -21.89 3.48 -3.73
N ILE A 468 -21.19 2.49 -3.18
CA ILE A 468 -21.43 1.08 -3.48
C ILE A 468 -22.35 0.49 -2.41
N LYS A 469 -23.54 0.03 -2.85
CA LYS A 469 -24.45 -0.74 -1.99
C LYS A 469 -24.10 -2.22 -2.07
N ALA A 470 -23.44 -2.74 -1.05
CA ALA A 470 -22.98 -4.13 -1.02
C ALA A 470 -22.94 -4.71 0.40
N VAL A 471 -22.77 -6.03 0.50
CA VAL A 471 -22.70 -6.76 1.77
C VAL A 471 -21.25 -6.74 2.31
N PRO A 472 -21.00 -6.38 3.58
CA PRO A 472 -19.65 -6.44 4.15
C PRO A 472 -19.04 -7.83 4.11
N MET A 473 -17.75 -7.95 3.78
CA MET A 473 -17.06 -9.25 3.77
C MET A 473 -17.08 -9.93 5.14
N GLU A 474 -17.04 -9.16 6.23
CA GLU A 474 -17.19 -9.67 7.60
C GLU A 474 -18.48 -10.48 7.79
N LYS A 475 -19.60 -10.06 7.16
CA LYS A 475 -20.85 -10.81 7.20
C LYS A 475 -20.71 -12.14 6.46
N MET A 476 -20.04 -12.16 5.31
CA MET A 476 -19.77 -13.39 4.54
C MET A 476 -18.89 -14.35 5.34
N LEU A 477 -17.84 -13.85 5.99
CA LEU A 477 -16.93 -14.64 6.84
C LEU A 477 -17.61 -15.18 8.11
N SER A 478 -18.68 -14.53 8.58
CA SER A 478 -19.45 -14.99 9.73
C SER A 478 -20.32 -16.22 9.44
N LEU A 479 -20.61 -16.51 8.16
CA LEU A 479 -21.40 -17.66 7.75
C LEU A 479 -20.57 -18.93 7.89
N LYS A 480 -21.05 -19.89 8.69
CA LYS A 480 -20.34 -21.15 8.94
C LYS A 480 -20.62 -22.15 7.81
N GLY A 481 -19.57 -22.79 7.30
CA GLY A 481 -19.65 -23.77 6.20
C GLY A 481 -19.55 -23.12 4.82
N ASN A 482 -19.35 -23.93 3.77
CA ASN A 482 -19.36 -23.47 2.37
C ASN A 482 -20.76 -22.97 2.02
N PHE A 483 -21.03 -21.68 2.26
CA PHE A 483 -22.30 -21.06 1.90
C PHE A 483 -22.46 -21.03 0.36
N GLY A 484 -23.70 -21.20 -0.10
CA GLY A 484 -24.07 -21.06 -1.51
C GLY A 484 -23.40 -22.04 -2.48
N LYS A 485 -23.20 -23.32 -2.12
CA LYS A 485 -22.68 -24.39 -3.01
C LYS A 485 -21.53 -23.91 -3.93
N ASN A 486 -20.40 -23.52 -3.33
CA ASN A 486 -19.18 -23.00 -3.97
C ASN A 486 -19.11 -21.48 -4.16
N LEU A 487 -20.14 -20.71 -3.78
CA LEU A 487 -20.04 -19.24 -3.78
C LEU A 487 -18.93 -18.74 -2.84
N SER A 488 -18.77 -19.35 -1.67
CA SER A 488 -17.64 -19.07 -0.76
C SER A 488 -16.29 -19.24 -1.43
N LYS A 489 -16.15 -20.31 -2.22
CA LYS A 489 -14.97 -20.57 -3.04
C LYS A 489 -14.82 -19.53 -4.14
N GLU A 490 -15.87 -19.19 -4.88
CA GLU A 490 -15.81 -18.15 -5.92
C GLU A 490 -15.32 -16.80 -5.35
N VAL A 491 -15.82 -16.40 -4.17
CA VAL A 491 -15.37 -15.19 -3.48
C VAL A 491 -13.89 -15.29 -3.07
N SER A 492 -13.47 -16.43 -2.51
CA SER A 492 -12.07 -16.69 -2.18
C SER A 492 -11.17 -16.59 -3.41
N ASP A 493 -11.65 -17.14 -4.54
CA ASP A 493 -10.92 -17.22 -5.80
C ASP A 493 -10.71 -15.85 -6.41
N LYS A 494 -11.77 -15.07 -6.52
CA LYS A 494 -11.73 -13.70 -7.02
C LYS A 494 -10.87 -12.79 -6.15
N GLY A 495 -10.96 -12.94 -4.82
CA GLY A 495 -10.15 -12.18 -3.87
C GLY A 495 -8.66 -12.44 -4.07
N LEU A 496 -8.28 -13.72 -4.16
CA LEU A 496 -6.89 -14.12 -4.36
C LEU A 496 -6.33 -13.68 -5.72
N ASP A 497 -7.09 -13.90 -6.79
CA ASP A 497 -6.65 -13.57 -8.14
C ASP A 497 -6.47 -12.05 -8.31
N SER A 498 -7.38 -11.25 -7.74
CA SER A 498 -7.27 -9.78 -7.79
C SER A 498 -6.01 -9.27 -7.08
N PHE A 499 -5.66 -9.86 -5.94
CA PHE A 499 -4.45 -9.48 -5.21
C PHE A 499 -3.17 -9.89 -5.93
N LEU A 500 -3.14 -11.10 -6.46
CA LEU A 500 -2.00 -11.56 -7.23
C LEU A 500 -1.81 -10.70 -8.50
N GLN A 501 -2.89 -10.23 -9.12
CA GLN A 501 -2.84 -9.24 -10.20
C GLN A 501 -2.21 -7.92 -9.70
N MET A 502 -2.72 -7.36 -8.58
CA MET A 502 -2.18 -6.14 -7.96
C MET A 502 -0.66 -6.26 -7.71
N LEU A 503 -0.24 -7.42 -7.21
CA LEU A 503 1.13 -7.68 -6.82
C LEU A 503 2.07 -7.93 -7.99
N ILE A 504 1.73 -8.87 -8.88
CA ILE A 504 2.65 -9.37 -9.91
C ILE A 504 2.58 -8.50 -11.17
N LEU A 505 1.37 -8.23 -11.67
CA LEU A 505 1.18 -7.53 -12.94
C LEU A 505 1.29 -6.03 -12.75
N ASP A 506 0.51 -5.51 -11.82
CA ASP A 506 0.29 -4.07 -11.69
C ASP A 506 1.38 -3.40 -10.86
N ASN A 507 2.06 -4.14 -9.98
CA ASN A 507 3.00 -3.60 -8.98
C ASN A 507 2.36 -2.44 -8.19
N PHE A 508 1.08 -2.59 -7.86
CA PHE A 508 0.29 -1.56 -7.21
C PHE A 508 -0.70 -2.25 -6.28
N VAL A 509 -0.25 -2.47 -5.05
CA VAL A 509 -0.92 -3.31 -4.06
C VAL A 509 -1.68 -2.45 -3.07
N HIS A 510 -2.92 -2.81 -2.76
CA HIS A 510 -3.65 -2.20 -1.66
C HIS A 510 -3.05 -2.66 -0.32
N ALA A 511 -2.43 -1.74 0.43
CA ALA A 511 -1.64 -2.05 1.61
C ALA A 511 -2.46 -2.26 2.91
N ASP A 512 -3.73 -1.85 2.92
CA ASP A 512 -4.65 -1.96 4.06
C ASP A 512 -5.81 -2.93 3.73
N LEU A 513 -5.48 -4.06 3.10
CA LEU A 513 -6.45 -5.03 2.63
C LEU A 513 -6.91 -5.95 3.78
N HIS A 514 -8.01 -5.59 4.41
CA HIS A 514 -8.70 -6.38 5.45
C HIS A 514 -10.21 -6.49 5.14
N PRO A 515 -10.95 -7.41 5.79
CA PRO A 515 -12.38 -7.63 5.49
C PRO A 515 -13.28 -6.40 5.62
N GLY A 516 -12.88 -5.38 6.39
CA GLY A 516 -13.62 -4.13 6.54
C GLY A 516 -13.54 -3.22 5.30
N ASN A 517 -12.51 -3.40 4.47
CA ASN A 517 -12.32 -2.68 3.20
C ASN A 517 -12.78 -3.50 1.98
N MET A 518 -13.49 -4.61 2.22
CA MET A 518 -14.03 -5.48 1.18
C MET A 518 -15.54 -5.62 1.32
N LEU A 519 -16.26 -5.36 0.24
CA LEU A 519 -17.69 -5.64 0.12
C LEU A 519 -17.95 -6.67 -0.98
N VAL A 520 -19.08 -7.35 -0.91
CA VAL A 520 -19.53 -8.34 -1.89
C VAL A 520 -20.90 -7.92 -2.44
N ARG A 521 -21.01 -7.84 -3.76
CA ARG A 521 -22.28 -7.68 -4.49
C ARG A 521 -22.51 -8.84 -5.43
N PHE A 522 -23.72 -8.96 -5.96
CA PHE A 522 -24.13 -10.08 -6.80
C PHE A 522 -24.64 -9.57 -8.14
N TYR A 523 -24.12 -10.12 -9.22
CA TYR A 523 -24.40 -9.68 -10.58
C TYR A 523 -24.61 -10.87 -11.52
N LYS A 524 -25.29 -10.64 -12.64
CA LYS A 524 -25.47 -11.62 -13.71
C LYS A 524 -24.64 -11.24 -14.92
N ASN A 525 -24.16 -12.26 -15.62
CA ASN A 525 -23.41 -12.14 -16.85
C ASN A 525 -24.17 -12.77 -18.01
N GLU A 526 -24.13 -12.11 -19.17
CA GLU A 526 -24.58 -12.67 -20.44
C GLU A 526 -23.43 -12.68 -21.44
N MET A 527 -23.35 -13.74 -22.26
CA MET A 527 -22.45 -13.76 -23.41
C MET A 527 -23.09 -13.00 -24.56
N TYR A 528 -22.49 -11.88 -24.95
CA TYR A 528 -22.82 -11.17 -26.17
C TYR A 528 -21.84 -11.53 -27.29
N LYS A 529 -22.35 -11.91 -28.46
CA LYS A 529 -21.55 -12.17 -29.65
C LYS A 529 -21.30 -10.85 -30.39
N HIS A 530 -20.06 -10.38 -30.45
CA HIS A 530 -19.69 -9.18 -31.19
C HIS A 530 -18.64 -9.50 -32.27
N GLU A 531 -19.05 -9.30 -33.52
CA GLU A 531 -18.29 -9.31 -34.80
C GLU A 531 -17.35 -10.49 -35.15
N ARG A 532 -16.93 -11.33 -34.20
CA ARG A 532 -16.30 -12.67 -34.32
C ARG A 532 -15.84 -13.25 -32.97
N GLU A 533 -16.00 -12.52 -31.85
CA GLU A 533 -15.60 -12.94 -30.50
C GLU A 533 -16.79 -12.86 -29.52
N TYR A 534 -16.78 -13.69 -28.48
CA TYR A 534 -17.74 -13.59 -27.37
C TYR A 534 -17.20 -12.60 -26.35
N LYS A 535 -18.00 -11.58 -26.02
CA LYS A 535 -17.73 -10.64 -24.94
C LYS A 535 -18.72 -10.90 -23.83
N ILE A 536 -18.22 -11.21 -22.64
CA ILE A 536 -19.04 -11.28 -21.44
C ILE A 536 -19.34 -9.84 -21.03
N VAL A 537 -20.61 -9.56 -20.79
CA VAL A 537 -21.09 -8.26 -20.34
C VAL A 537 -22.00 -8.50 -19.14
N LYS A 538 -21.92 -7.62 -18.14
CA LYS A 538 -22.88 -7.63 -17.03
C LYS A 538 -24.27 -7.37 -17.57
N SER A 539 -25.17 -8.33 -17.39
CA SER A 539 -26.57 -8.21 -17.79
C SER A 539 -27.45 -7.61 -16.70
N SER A 540 -27.09 -7.80 -15.43
CA SER A 540 -27.77 -7.15 -14.30
C SER A 540 -27.46 -5.66 -14.27
N ASN A 541 -28.48 -4.83 -14.08
CA ASN A 541 -28.32 -3.40 -13.86
C ASN A 541 -28.07 -3.08 -12.37
N GLU A 542 -27.60 -1.87 -12.07
CA GLU A 542 -27.32 -1.44 -10.68
C GLU A 542 -28.56 -1.54 -9.76
N ASN A 543 -29.77 -1.32 -10.29
CA ASN A 543 -30.99 -1.42 -9.49
C ASN A 543 -31.27 -2.87 -9.02
N GLU A 544 -31.00 -3.85 -9.88
CA GLU A 544 -31.16 -5.27 -9.54
C GLU A 544 -30.14 -5.70 -8.49
N THR A 545 -28.87 -5.32 -8.67
CA THR A 545 -27.80 -5.58 -7.70
C THR A 545 -28.13 -4.97 -6.34
N ASN A 546 -28.56 -3.71 -6.32
CA ASN A 546 -28.97 -3.00 -5.10
C ASN A 546 -30.15 -3.68 -4.39
N ARG A 547 -31.16 -4.13 -5.14
CA ARG A 547 -32.30 -4.86 -4.59
C ARG A 547 -31.87 -6.17 -3.93
N ILE A 548 -30.99 -6.94 -4.57
CA ILE A 548 -30.47 -8.20 -4.01
C ILE A 548 -29.74 -7.93 -2.69
N THR A 549 -28.91 -6.89 -2.65
CA THR A 549 -28.22 -6.49 -1.42
C THR A 549 -29.21 -6.11 -0.31
N GLU A 550 -30.25 -5.34 -0.61
CA GLU A 550 -31.29 -4.99 0.37
C GLU A 550 -32.03 -6.23 0.91
N GLU A 551 -32.41 -7.15 0.02
CA GLU A 551 -33.06 -8.40 0.39
C GLU A 551 -32.18 -9.24 1.33
N LEU A 552 -30.88 -9.33 1.04
CA LEU A 552 -29.92 -10.04 1.89
C LEU A 552 -29.75 -9.37 3.26
N LEU A 553 -29.54 -8.05 3.28
CA LEU A 553 -29.37 -7.29 4.53
C LEU A 553 -30.63 -7.35 5.40
N ALA A 554 -31.83 -7.43 4.81
CA ALA A 554 -33.09 -7.55 5.52
C ALA A 554 -33.24 -8.87 6.30
N LEU A 555 -32.47 -9.92 5.96
CA LEU A 555 -32.43 -11.18 6.70
C LEU A 555 -31.77 -11.05 8.09
N GLY A 556 -31.06 -9.94 8.34
CA GLY A 556 -30.43 -9.68 9.63
C GLY A 556 -29.41 -10.75 10.03
N ASN A 557 -29.59 -11.36 11.20
CA ASN A 557 -28.64 -12.30 11.81
C ASN A 557 -28.97 -13.78 11.59
N ASP A 558 -29.97 -14.10 10.75
CA ASP A 558 -30.36 -15.48 10.48
C ASP A 558 -29.42 -16.16 9.46
N SER A 559 -28.37 -16.82 9.95
CA SER A 559 -27.36 -17.44 9.09
C SER A 559 -27.90 -18.51 8.14
N ASP A 560 -28.95 -19.23 8.52
CA ASP A 560 -29.50 -20.30 7.68
C ASP A 560 -30.27 -19.69 6.50
N ALA A 561 -31.09 -18.66 6.76
CA ALA A 561 -31.77 -17.90 5.70
C ALA A 561 -30.78 -17.23 4.73
N TRP A 562 -29.65 -16.73 5.23
CA TRP A 562 -28.56 -16.21 4.39
C TRP A 562 -28.01 -17.29 3.46
N CYS A 563 -27.69 -18.48 3.99
CA CYS A 563 -27.16 -19.59 3.21
C CYS A 563 -28.13 -20.03 2.11
N GLU A 564 -29.42 -20.20 2.43
CA GLU A 564 -30.46 -20.57 1.46
C GLU A 564 -30.62 -19.53 0.35
N LYS A 565 -30.65 -18.24 0.71
CA LYS A 565 -30.79 -17.15 -0.26
C LYS A 565 -29.56 -17.05 -1.18
N LEU A 566 -28.35 -17.17 -0.63
CA LEU A 566 -27.11 -17.17 -1.41
C LEU A 566 -27.02 -18.38 -2.36
N GLU A 567 -27.46 -19.56 -1.91
CA GLU A 567 -27.57 -20.74 -2.76
C GLU A 567 -28.55 -20.53 -3.91
N SER A 568 -29.73 -19.96 -3.62
CA SER A 568 -30.72 -19.61 -4.64
C SER A 568 -30.18 -18.60 -5.66
N LEU A 569 -29.43 -17.58 -5.22
CA LEU A 569 -28.79 -16.63 -6.12
C LEU A 569 -27.79 -17.33 -7.05
N TYR A 570 -26.95 -18.20 -6.50
CA TYR A 570 -25.97 -18.93 -7.29
C TYR A 570 -26.62 -19.86 -8.32
N GLU A 571 -27.66 -20.61 -7.93
CA GLU A 571 -28.42 -21.49 -8.83
C GLU A 571 -29.14 -20.70 -9.95
N ASN A 572 -29.51 -19.44 -9.68
CA ASN A 572 -30.09 -18.53 -10.66
C ASN A 572 -29.05 -17.81 -11.54
N GLY A 573 -27.77 -18.18 -11.46
CA GLY A 573 -26.69 -17.64 -12.29
C GLY A 573 -26.15 -16.28 -11.85
N TYR A 574 -26.37 -15.89 -10.58
CA TYR A 574 -25.67 -14.73 -10.02
C TYR A 574 -24.27 -15.12 -9.55
N HIS A 575 -23.31 -14.27 -9.86
CA HIS A 575 -21.91 -14.39 -9.48
C HIS A 575 -21.55 -13.32 -8.46
N ALA A 576 -20.53 -13.60 -7.64
CA ALA A 576 -20.01 -12.64 -6.67
C ALA A 576 -19.12 -11.62 -7.36
N GLU A 577 -19.24 -10.36 -6.97
CA GLU A 577 -18.33 -9.29 -7.32
C GLU A 577 -17.76 -8.66 -6.07
N ILE A 578 -16.45 -8.55 -6.02
CA ILE A 578 -15.73 -7.99 -4.88
C ILE A 578 -15.50 -6.51 -5.13
N CYS A 579 -15.95 -5.69 -4.18
CA CYS A 579 -15.75 -4.25 -4.19
C CYS A 579 -14.70 -3.89 -3.14
N PHE A 580 -13.60 -3.27 -3.57
CA PHE A 580 -12.56 -2.79 -2.66
C PHE A 580 -12.78 -1.31 -2.33
N LEU A 581 -12.66 -0.96 -1.06
CA LEU A 581 -12.79 0.41 -0.52
C LEU A 581 -11.49 0.87 0.14
N ASP A 582 -11.41 2.16 0.48
CA ASP A 582 -10.30 2.76 1.28
C ASP A 582 -8.90 2.46 0.74
N VAL A 583 -8.66 2.75 -0.53
CA VAL A 583 -7.35 2.60 -1.19
C VAL A 583 -6.40 3.77 -0.91
N GLY A 584 -6.53 4.38 0.27
CA GLY A 584 -5.70 5.50 0.70
C GLY A 584 -4.24 5.09 0.96
N LEU A 585 -3.99 3.81 1.20
CA LEU A 585 -2.66 3.23 1.35
C LEU A 585 -2.40 2.19 0.27
N ILE A 586 -1.32 2.39 -0.48
CA ILE A 586 -0.85 1.43 -1.45
C ILE A 586 0.61 1.05 -1.15
N THR A 587 1.10 0.03 -1.83
CA THR A 587 2.52 -0.32 -1.86
C THR A 587 2.91 -0.58 -3.30
N GLU A 588 3.98 0.06 -3.73
CA GLU A 588 4.56 -0.07 -5.06
C GLU A 588 6.07 -0.27 -4.90
N LEU A 589 6.59 -1.37 -5.45
CA LEU A 589 8.02 -1.63 -5.44
C LEU A 589 8.68 -0.73 -6.48
N ASN A 590 9.81 -0.11 -6.15
CA ASN A 590 10.63 0.59 -7.14
C ASN A 590 11.21 -0.41 -8.18
N HIS A 591 11.92 0.08 -9.19
CA HIS A 591 12.42 -0.77 -10.27
C HIS A 591 13.35 -1.89 -9.76
N ASP A 592 14.29 -1.55 -8.89
CA ASP A 592 15.29 -2.48 -8.37
C ASP A 592 14.63 -3.50 -7.45
N ASP A 593 13.73 -3.06 -6.57
CA ASP A 593 13.00 -3.90 -5.63
C ASP A 593 12.04 -4.84 -6.34
N ARG A 594 11.43 -4.39 -7.45
CA ARG A 594 10.57 -5.25 -8.27
C ARG A 594 11.38 -6.35 -8.94
N ILE A 595 12.58 -6.06 -9.46
CA ILE A 595 13.48 -7.08 -10.01
C ILE A 595 13.89 -8.06 -8.91
N ASN A 596 14.28 -7.52 -7.75
CA ASN A 596 14.68 -8.30 -6.59
C ASN A 596 13.57 -9.22 -6.10
N PHE A 597 12.34 -8.73 -6.08
CA PHE A 597 11.15 -9.51 -5.81
C PHE A 597 11.02 -10.62 -6.85
N ILE A 598 10.91 -10.28 -8.14
CA ILE A 598 10.70 -11.26 -9.23
C ILE A 598 11.75 -12.39 -9.21
N ASP A 599 13.02 -12.07 -9.00
CA ASP A 599 14.09 -13.07 -8.96
C ASP A 599 13.99 -14.00 -7.74
N LEU A 600 13.66 -13.45 -6.57
CA LEU A 600 13.43 -14.27 -5.37
C LEU A 600 12.22 -15.19 -5.59
N PHE A 601 11.15 -14.66 -6.17
CA PHE A 601 9.97 -15.45 -6.52
C PHE A 601 10.25 -16.50 -7.57
N LYS A 602 11.08 -16.20 -8.57
CA LYS A 602 11.51 -17.16 -9.58
C LYS A 602 12.23 -18.33 -8.91
N ALA A 603 13.20 -18.06 -8.03
CA ALA A 603 13.92 -19.09 -7.30
C ALA A 603 12.97 -19.98 -6.47
N LEU A 604 12.00 -19.39 -5.77
CA LEU A 604 10.98 -20.14 -5.03
C LEU A 604 10.09 -21.00 -5.96
N SER A 605 9.69 -20.48 -7.12
CA SER A 605 8.84 -21.19 -8.09
C SER A 605 9.55 -22.37 -8.77
N GLU A 606 10.87 -22.26 -8.94
CA GLU A 606 11.73 -23.34 -9.46
C GLU A 606 12.10 -24.35 -8.37
N PHE A 607 11.59 -24.15 -7.14
CA PHE A 607 11.96 -24.89 -5.94
C PHE A 607 13.47 -24.85 -5.63
N ASP A 608 14.16 -23.77 -6.01
CA ASP A 608 15.56 -23.51 -5.69
C ASP A 608 15.66 -22.70 -4.38
N GLY A 609 15.49 -23.41 -3.27
CA GLY A 609 15.50 -22.76 -1.96
C GLY A 609 16.89 -22.27 -1.52
N TYR A 610 17.97 -22.85 -2.06
CA TYR A 610 19.32 -22.34 -1.79
C TYR A 610 19.49 -20.96 -2.44
N LYS A 611 19.13 -20.83 -3.73
CA LYS A 611 19.19 -19.54 -4.43
C LYS A 611 18.26 -18.52 -3.80
N ALA A 612 17.05 -18.92 -3.39
CA ALA A 612 16.14 -18.03 -2.68
C ALA A 612 16.80 -17.49 -1.38
N GLY A 613 17.43 -18.35 -0.59
CA GLY A 613 18.15 -17.94 0.61
C GLY A 613 19.34 -17.02 0.35
N GLU A 614 20.12 -17.27 -0.71
CA GLU A 614 21.21 -16.40 -1.14
C GLU A 614 20.69 -15.00 -1.54
N LEU A 615 19.65 -14.95 -2.37
CA LEU A 615 19.03 -13.69 -2.81
C LEU A 615 18.50 -12.87 -1.63
N MET A 616 17.88 -13.50 -0.63
CA MET A 616 17.42 -12.82 0.59
C MET A 616 18.57 -12.19 1.40
N VAL A 617 19.74 -12.82 1.41
CA VAL A 617 20.91 -12.29 2.12
C VAL A 617 21.57 -11.16 1.33
N GLU A 618 21.80 -11.36 0.03
CA GLU A 618 22.43 -10.38 -0.86
C GLU A 618 21.64 -9.08 -0.94
N ARG A 619 20.30 -9.18 -0.88
CA ARG A 619 19.37 -8.05 -1.01
C ARG A 619 18.91 -7.48 0.33
N SER A 620 19.48 -7.95 1.44
CA SER A 620 19.21 -7.34 2.74
C SER A 620 19.81 -5.94 2.82
N ARG A 621 19.24 -5.03 3.63
CA ARG A 621 19.78 -3.66 3.80
C ARG A 621 21.20 -3.65 4.35
N THR A 622 21.56 -4.68 5.12
CA THR A 622 22.87 -4.82 5.77
C THR A 622 23.41 -6.24 5.62
N PRO A 623 23.79 -6.68 4.40
CA PRO A 623 24.23 -8.04 4.13
C PRO A 623 25.42 -8.48 4.97
N GLU A 624 26.28 -7.54 5.37
CA GLU A 624 27.43 -7.75 6.24
C GLU A 624 27.06 -8.11 7.69
N THR A 625 25.86 -7.74 8.14
CA THR A 625 25.37 -8.04 9.50
C THR A 625 24.74 -9.43 9.62
N VAL A 626 24.52 -10.12 8.50
CA VAL A 626 23.89 -11.43 8.47
C VAL A 626 24.79 -12.49 9.10
N ILE A 627 24.25 -13.22 10.06
CA ILE A 627 24.94 -14.29 10.78
C ILE A 627 24.82 -15.60 10.01
N ASN A 628 25.95 -16.23 9.68
CA ASN A 628 26.03 -17.55 9.02
C ASN A 628 25.17 -17.64 7.73
N LYS A 629 25.53 -16.84 6.71
CA LYS A 629 24.83 -16.73 5.43
C LYS A 629 24.54 -18.08 4.77
N GLU A 630 25.53 -18.97 4.75
CA GLU A 630 25.43 -20.30 4.15
C GLU A 630 24.44 -21.20 4.92
N ILE A 631 24.44 -21.11 6.26
CA ILE A 631 23.49 -21.87 7.09
C ILE A 631 22.07 -21.35 6.86
N PHE A 632 21.89 -20.05 6.70
CA PHE A 632 20.61 -19.47 6.35
C PHE A 632 20.11 -20.02 5.00
N ALA A 633 20.95 -19.96 3.95
CA ALA A 633 20.59 -20.48 2.62
C ALA A 633 20.23 -21.97 2.66
N LEU A 634 21.01 -22.81 3.34
CA LEU A 634 20.72 -24.25 3.53
C LEU A 634 19.42 -24.50 4.31
N LYS A 635 19.04 -23.62 5.24
CA LYS A 635 17.77 -23.74 5.97
C LYS A 635 16.58 -23.38 5.09
N VAL A 636 16.72 -22.37 4.23
CA VAL A 636 15.70 -22.01 3.22
C VAL A 636 15.55 -23.15 2.21
N GLU A 637 16.65 -23.72 1.72
CA GLU A 637 16.65 -24.92 0.86
C GLU A 637 15.83 -26.07 1.47
N LYS A 638 16.15 -26.46 2.70
CA LYS A 638 15.41 -27.50 3.43
C LYS A 638 13.93 -27.18 3.61
N LEU A 639 13.55 -25.91 3.68
CA LEU A 639 12.15 -25.50 3.80
C LEU A 639 11.42 -25.67 2.46
N VAL A 640 12.03 -25.23 1.38
CA VAL A 640 11.49 -25.34 0.01
C VAL A 640 11.42 -26.81 -0.44
N ASP A 641 12.39 -27.65 -0.07
CA ASP A 641 12.34 -29.10 -0.33
C ASP A 641 11.13 -29.76 0.37
N ARG A 642 10.86 -29.39 1.63
CA ARG A 642 9.65 -29.85 2.34
C ARG A 642 8.37 -29.39 1.66
N MET A 643 8.36 -28.20 1.06
CA MET A 643 7.20 -27.76 0.26
C MET A 643 7.01 -28.64 -0.95
N LYS A 644 8.08 -28.86 -1.73
CA LYS A 644 8.06 -29.68 -2.93
C LYS A 644 7.45 -31.04 -2.63
N GLU A 645 7.90 -31.72 -1.58
CA GLU A 645 7.33 -33.01 -1.17
C GLU A 645 5.83 -32.93 -0.87
N ARG A 646 5.37 -31.88 -0.16
CA ARG A 646 3.96 -31.70 0.21
C ARG A 646 3.07 -31.28 -0.95
N THR A 647 3.51 -30.39 -1.85
CA THR A 647 2.72 -29.93 -3.00
C THR A 647 2.38 -31.09 -3.93
N PHE A 648 3.29 -32.05 -4.06
CA PHE A 648 3.10 -33.24 -4.89
C PHE A 648 2.40 -34.41 -4.16
N THR A 649 2.23 -34.37 -2.84
CA THR A 649 1.66 -35.50 -2.05
C THR A 649 0.39 -35.17 -1.28
N LEU A 650 0.19 -33.94 -0.80
CA LEU A 650 -0.97 -33.49 -0.02
C LEU A 650 -1.31 -32.03 -0.36
N GLY A 651 -2.46 -31.82 -1.02
CA GLY A 651 -2.92 -30.50 -1.43
C GLY A 651 -3.47 -29.64 -0.30
N ASN A 652 -2.62 -29.20 0.63
CA ASN A 652 -2.93 -28.15 1.62
C ASN A 652 -1.62 -27.64 2.30
N ILE A 653 -0.76 -26.91 1.58
CA ILE A 653 0.35 -26.19 2.21
C ILE A 653 -0.10 -24.79 2.61
N SER A 654 0.07 -24.46 3.89
CA SER A 654 0.01 -23.09 4.38
C SER A 654 1.27 -22.32 4.00
N ILE A 655 1.15 -21.36 3.07
CA ILE A 655 2.18 -20.34 2.82
C ILE A 655 2.38 -19.52 4.09
N GLY A 656 1.33 -19.31 4.90
CA GLY A 656 1.43 -18.75 6.24
C GLY A 656 2.49 -19.44 7.09
N ASP A 657 2.40 -20.76 7.23
CA ASP A 657 3.34 -21.55 8.04
C ASP A 657 4.76 -21.52 7.45
N LEU A 658 4.86 -21.36 6.13
CA LEU A 658 6.13 -21.22 5.41
C LEU A 658 6.78 -19.88 5.72
N LEU A 659 6.04 -18.80 5.49
CA LEU A 659 6.50 -17.43 5.70
C LEU A 659 6.84 -17.21 7.18
N ASP A 660 6.07 -17.77 8.12
CA ASP A 660 6.43 -17.76 9.54
C ASP A 660 7.79 -18.44 9.81
N GLN A 661 8.06 -19.58 9.18
CA GLN A 661 9.37 -20.23 9.27
C GLN A 661 10.47 -19.36 8.64
N VAL A 662 10.22 -18.77 7.47
CA VAL A 662 11.16 -17.85 6.80
C VAL A 662 11.45 -16.63 7.66
N LEU A 663 10.42 -15.96 8.18
CA LEU A 663 10.54 -14.80 9.08
C LEU A 663 11.30 -15.17 10.36
N SER A 664 11.05 -16.36 10.93
CA SER A 664 11.83 -16.83 12.07
C SER A 664 13.31 -17.08 11.74
N MET A 665 13.61 -17.58 10.54
CA MET A 665 15.00 -17.72 10.07
C MET A 665 15.65 -16.36 9.85
N VAL A 666 14.93 -15.43 9.24
CA VAL A 666 15.36 -14.05 9.00
C VAL A 666 15.72 -13.37 10.32
N ARG A 667 14.88 -13.48 11.36
CA ARG A 667 15.18 -12.97 12.71
C ARG A 667 16.42 -13.62 13.33
N SER A 668 16.52 -14.95 13.29
CA SER A 668 17.63 -15.67 13.93
C SER A 668 18.99 -15.49 13.25
N HIS A 669 19.01 -15.13 11.96
CA HIS A 669 20.24 -14.87 11.20
C HIS A 669 20.45 -13.38 10.92
N HIS A 670 19.62 -12.49 11.49
CA HIS A 670 19.71 -11.03 11.32
C HIS A 670 19.69 -10.57 9.85
N VAL A 671 18.83 -11.18 9.03
CA VAL A 671 18.62 -10.75 7.64
C VAL A 671 17.69 -9.53 7.62
N ARG A 672 18.21 -8.33 7.41
CA ARG A 672 17.37 -7.11 7.35
C ARG A 672 16.67 -7.00 5.99
N MET A 673 15.40 -7.36 5.91
CA MET A 673 14.58 -7.18 4.70
C MET A 673 14.09 -5.73 4.57
N GLU A 674 13.78 -5.33 3.34
CA GLU A 674 13.21 -4.02 3.02
C GLU A 674 11.75 -3.87 3.46
N GLY A 675 11.37 -2.68 3.92
CA GLY A 675 10.04 -2.41 4.47
C GLY A 675 8.90 -2.69 3.48
N ASP A 676 9.07 -2.30 2.22
CA ASP A 676 8.06 -2.52 1.18
C ASP A 676 7.90 -4.01 0.87
N PHE A 677 9.00 -4.76 0.87
CA PHE A 677 9.00 -6.21 0.71
C PHE A 677 8.29 -6.93 1.87
N ILE A 678 8.51 -6.50 3.12
CA ILE A 678 7.79 -7.00 4.29
C ILE A 678 6.29 -6.71 4.18
N THR A 679 5.93 -5.50 3.76
CA THR A 679 4.52 -5.09 3.62
C THR A 679 3.79 -5.97 2.61
N VAL A 680 4.44 -6.29 1.50
CA VAL A 680 3.92 -7.25 0.51
C VAL A 680 3.73 -8.65 1.11
N ILE A 681 4.71 -9.15 1.86
CA ILE A 681 4.61 -10.47 2.54
C ILE A 681 3.43 -10.49 3.52
N VAL A 682 3.27 -9.44 4.32
CA VAL A 682 2.17 -9.32 5.28
C VAL A 682 0.81 -9.29 4.55
N ALA A 683 0.73 -8.59 3.42
CA ALA A 683 -0.49 -8.57 2.60
C ALA A 683 -0.83 -9.97 2.03
N ILE A 684 0.18 -10.74 1.59
CA ILE A 684 0.02 -12.13 1.16
C ILE A 684 -0.54 -12.99 2.30
N LEU A 685 0.02 -12.85 3.51
CA LEU A 685 -0.41 -13.59 4.71
C LEU A 685 -1.85 -13.30 5.11
N LEU A 686 -2.21 -12.01 5.14
CA LEU A 686 -3.57 -11.57 5.49
C LEU A 686 -4.58 -12.14 4.49
N LEU A 687 -4.28 -12.08 3.19
CA LEU A 687 -5.19 -12.57 2.17
C LEU A 687 -5.32 -14.08 2.17
N GLU A 688 -4.23 -14.82 2.39
CA GLU A 688 -4.31 -16.28 2.56
C GLU A 688 -5.19 -16.64 3.77
N GLY A 689 -5.06 -15.87 4.86
CA GLY A 689 -5.91 -16.00 6.05
C GLY A 689 -7.39 -15.80 5.74
N ILE A 690 -7.76 -14.75 5.00
CA ILE A 690 -9.14 -14.48 4.56
C ILE A 690 -9.61 -15.58 3.60
N GLY A 691 -8.79 -15.92 2.61
CA GLY A 691 -9.09 -16.90 1.58
C GLY A 691 -9.33 -18.29 2.16
N ARG A 692 -8.60 -18.70 3.21
CA ARG A 692 -8.82 -19.98 3.90
C ARG A 692 -10.03 -20.01 4.82
N GLN A 693 -10.45 -18.87 5.36
CA GLN A 693 -11.72 -18.79 6.07
C GLN A 693 -12.90 -19.03 5.12
N LEU A 694 -12.77 -18.61 3.86
CA LEU A 694 -13.77 -18.82 2.81
C LEU A 694 -13.67 -20.20 2.12
N ASP A 695 -12.45 -20.65 1.83
CA ASP A 695 -12.15 -21.96 1.23
C ASP A 695 -10.98 -22.65 1.98
N PRO A 696 -11.26 -23.59 2.89
CA PRO A 696 -10.22 -24.31 3.62
C PRO A 696 -9.26 -25.15 2.76
N GLN A 697 -9.60 -25.40 1.48
CA GLN A 697 -8.75 -26.14 0.53
C GLN A 697 -7.91 -25.21 -0.37
N LEU A 698 -7.90 -23.92 -0.07
CA LEU A 698 -7.16 -22.92 -0.83
C LEU A 698 -5.64 -23.18 -0.81
N ASP A 699 -5.08 -23.35 -2.00
CA ASP A 699 -3.63 -23.41 -2.25
C ASP A 699 -3.18 -22.17 -3.03
N LEU A 700 -2.73 -21.16 -2.27
CA LEU A 700 -2.21 -19.92 -2.83
C LEU A 700 -0.91 -20.14 -3.64
N PHE A 701 -0.08 -21.12 -3.28
CA PHE A 701 1.15 -21.39 -4.03
C PHE A 701 0.83 -21.93 -5.43
N ALA A 702 -0.13 -22.86 -5.52
CA ALA A 702 -0.59 -23.38 -6.79
C ALA A 702 -1.20 -22.27 -7.68
N ARG A 703 -2.00 -21.37 -7.09
CA ARG A 703 -2.56 -20.21 -7.80
C ARG A 703 -1.48 -19.27 -8.31
N PHE A 704 -0.48 -18.99 -7.48
CA PHE A 704 0.64 -18.14 -7.82
C PHE A 704 1.44 -18.72 -9.01
N VAL A 705 1.80 -20.00 -8.94
CA VAL A 705 2.51 -20.70 -10.03
C VAL A 705 1.68 -20.67 -11.31
N TYR A 706 0.36 -20.90 -11.21
CA TYR A 706 -0.55 -20.80 -12.34
C TYR A 706 -0.53 -19.40 -12.95
N ALA A 707 -0.67 -18.36 -12.13
CA ALA A 707 -0.67 -16.96 -12.56
C ALA A 707 0.61 -16.56 -13.30
N ILE A 708 1.77 -17.03 -12.86
CA ILE A 708 3.05 -16.77 -13.55
C ILE A 708 3.14 -17.52 -14.89
N LEU A 709 2.75 -18.79 -14.91
CA LEU A 709 2.94 -19.64 -16.10
C LEU A 709 1.89 -19.40 -17.18
N LEU A 710 0.65 -19.10 -16.78
CA LEU A 710 -0.52 -19.08 -17.65
C LEU A 710 -1.26 -17.73 -17.64
N GLY A 711 -0.86 -16.80 -16.77
CA GLY A 711 -1.58 -15.55 -16.53
C GLY A 711 -2.80 -15.72 -15.61
N PHE A 712 -3.52 -14.63 -15.38
CA PHE A 712 -4.75 -14.67 -14.58
C PHE A 712 -5.95 -15.10 -15.43
N PRO A 713 -6.83 -15.97 -14.89
CA PRO A 713 -8.10 -16.23 -15.53
C PRO A 713 -8.93 -14.94 -15.54
N THR A 714 -9.18 -14.40 -16.73
CA THR A 714 -10.25 -13.42 -16.94
C THR A 714 -11.51 -14.17 -17.33
N GLU A 715 -12.70 -13.60 -17.07
CA GLU A 715 -13.95 -14.24 -17.50
C GLU A 715 -13.95 -14.51 -19.03
N GLN A 716 -13.22 -13.71 -19.82
CA GLN A 716 -12.98 -13.96 -21.25
C GLN A 716 -12.19 -15.26 -21.51
N ASN A 717 -11.16 -15.56 -20.71
CA ASN A 717 -10.34 -16.77 -20.85
C ASN A 717 -11.06 -18.05 -20.41
N LEU A 718 -12.05 -17.95 -19.51
CA LEU A 718 -12.87 -19.09 -19.06
C LEU A 718 -13.81 -19.64 -20.14
N SER A 719 -14.11 -18.87 -21.19
CA SER A 719 -14.97 -19.29 -22.31
C SER A 719 -14.25 -20.12 -23.39
N LEU A 720 -12.92 -20.23 -23.31
CA LEU A 720 -12.08 -21.00 -24.24
C LEU A 720 -11.79 -22.43 -23.77
N PHE A 721 -12.29 -22.82 -22.60
CA PHE A 721 -12.13 -24.16 -22.01
C PHE A 721 -13.45 -24.93 -21.91
#